data_AF-A0A959FYM8-F1
#
_entry.id   AF-A0A959FYM8-F1
#
_cell.length_a   1.000
_cell.length_b   1.000
_cell.length_c   1.000
_cell.angle_alpha   90.00
_cell.angle_beta   90.00
_cell.angle_gamma   90.00
#
_symmetry.space_group_name_H-M   'P 1'
#
loop_
_entity.id
_entity.type
_entity.pdbx_description
1 polymer ?
#
loop_
_entity_poly.entity_id
_entity_poly.type
_entity_poly.pdbx_seq_one_letter_code
_entity_poly.pdbx_strand_id
1 'polypeptide(L)'
;PYTYAWSNGQSGPMITGLTIGTYTVTVTDANGCTTSAGFIVEQPFLLEVTIITQGTTCLPSGVTAGASASGGVGPYSYQWNTGAMTNVISNLGAGTYIVQVTDANGCTAMASVVVEEEPDIQIMINSNDVSCFDFNDGAAMAVPQNGEAPFTFSWSNGQTTAIITGLEAGVYTVTVTDANGCSGVASVTIEEPPLLMVNANGQDATCPGVDDGMAQAQVVGGTNPYTYSWSNGMTTALITGLEPGVYTVTVTDANGCTASDQVTISEGPGLQLQITAQDVSCFGFADGAAGAQVTNGTPPYQYEWSNGAFTQTITGLAAGVYTVNVMDATGCTGSAVAIVNEPDPLQASTSTIDASCIGSEDGVAEVTQVIGGTPPYSYNWSDGQSGPIAINLNPGNYTVTISDDNDCEVVEMVQIGIDNDLDVSVQVNNPPCAGSMDGMATATGTGGQAPYTYAWSNGATGNTVMNLGEGIYDVTVTDALGCMAMTLFQIVALDAPSCNAFVENEISVPGGSDGVVNVTVSGGTMPYMYEWSNGATTAQNGGLSEGIYSVTVTDANGCMTTCSVILGEPPSAKVGDKVWNDEDQDGIQDVGEPGVGGVQVILTGTDEDGNAVNLVTTTDGAGMYLFDPIPPGTYKITFTLPNNFEFTLQNVGANDEVDSDVDPTMGMTAFFTLVDGDCDLTQDAGIFQYCINVTDPGEIGYDEYLCGPGNDPAEIIELAPPSGGVGTLEYLWMMSVNPGPIGSGVWEPIPNSNAPTYDPGPIYETTYYVRCVRRDGCILYLEPDPIVKEVGDVAIAEISGPNVVCVDEVVTFTAADAGPNATYSWDFGPNASPQYASTPSVDVTWAGFGYANIALTVVNDGCTAHVFYPISITDNPIFCGNGLIISAQQQNDVIAVDWAVTGFTGSYRFMIEHSDDGHAFQMIGEMEYHQGETDYTYIDEHPHYGSNFYRVRLESDQGAFIESNVVEVVMPVGKETLSVYPNPVKELLYVEWLKLVEGPT
;
A
#
# COMPACT_ATOMS: atom_id res chain seq x y z
N PRO A 1 140.76 -58.63 53.63
CA PRO A 1 139.91 -57.43 53.85
C PRO A 1 139.36 -56.98 52.48
N TYR A 2 138.06 -56.69 52.38
CA TYR A 2 137.46 -56.18 51.14
C TYR A 2 137.42 -54.65 51.15
N THR A 3 137.65 -54.03 49.99
CA THR A 3 137.45 -52.58 49.78
C THR A 3 136.28 -52.34 48.84
N TYR A 4 135.51 -51.28 49.11
CA TYR A 4 134.29 -50.92 48.37
C TYR A 4 134.46 -49.55 47.74
N ALA A 5 134.25 -49.44 46.43
CA ALA A 5 134.26 -48.19 45.69
C ALA A 5 132.98 -48.05 44.90
N TRP A 6 132.19 -47.01 45.18
CA TRP A 6 130.95 -46.73 44.48
C TRP A 6 131.19 -45.78 43.30
N SER A 7 130.38 -45.91 42.24
CA SER A 7 130.48 -45.09 41.03
C SER A 7 130.32 -43.59 41.25
N ASN A 8 129.74 -43.18 42.39
CA ASN A 8 129.63 -41.79 42.82
C ASN A 8 130.85 -41.30 43.64
N GLY A 9 131.91 -42.10 43.73
CA GLY A 9 133.16 -41.75 44.44
C GLY A 9 133.15 -42.00 45.95
N GLN A 10 132.05 -42.50 46.53
CA GLN A 10 131.99 -42.84 47.95
C GLN A 10 132.61 -44.23 48.23
N SER A 11 133.07 -44.46 49.45
CA SER A 11 133.71 -45.72 49.88
C SER A 11 133.11 -46.25 51.19
N GLY A 12 133.09 -47.58 51.33
CA GLY A 12 132.43 -48.29 52.44
C GLY A 12 131.25 -49.16 51.99
N PRO A 13 130.78 -50.11 52.83
CA PRO A 13 129.72 -51.05 52.47
C PRO A 13 128.31 -50.42 52.43
N MET A 14 128.13 -49.19 52.87
CA MET A 14 126.87 -48.43 52.81
C MET A 14 127.13 -46.99 52.36
N ILE A 15 126.22 -46.46 51.55
CA ILE A 15 126.16 -45.05 51.13
C ILE A 15 124.74 -44.51 51.35
N THR A 16 124.61 -43.23 51.70
CA THR A 16 123.34 -42.55 52.00
C THR A 16 123.28 -41.17 51.34
N GLY A 17 122.08 -40.59 51.19
CA GLY A 17 121.90 -39.25 50.59
C GLY A 17 121.96 -39.26 49.06
N LEU A 18 121.42 -40.31 48.45
CA LEU A 18 121.49 -40.56 47.02
C LEU A 18 120.39 -39.81 46.28
N THR A 19 120.73 -39.25 45.13
CA THR A 19 119.78 -38.71 44.17
C THR A 19 119.32 -39.81 43.20
N ILE A 20 118.33 -39.55 42.36
CA ILE A 20 117.96 -40.49 41.28
C ILE A 20 119.18 -40.81 40.42
N GLY A 21 119.37 -42.08 40.11
CA GLY A 21 120.48 -42.54 39.30
C GLY A 21 120.82 -44.01 39.50
N THR A 22 121.68 -44.51 38.61
CA THR A 22 122.26 -45.85 38.74
C THR A 22 123.61 -45.75 39.43
N TYR A 23 123.77 -46.52 40.50
CA TYR A 23 124.97 -46.56 41.30
C TYR A 23 125.54 -47.98 41.26
N THR A 24 126.84 -48.10 40.99
CA THR A 24 127.54 -49.39 40.95
C THR A 24 128.61 -49.45 42.02
N VAL A 25 128.59 -50.48 42.86
CA VAL A 25 129.68 -50.76 43.79
C VAL A 25 130.65 -51.74 43.14
N THR A 26 131.93 -51.44 43.20
CA THR A 26 133.00 -52.38 42.91
C THR A 26 133.60 -52.84 44.24
N VAL A 27 133.58 -54.15 44.48
CA VAL A 27 134.15 -54.77 45.68
C VAL A 27 135.42 -55.52 45.28
N THR A 28 136.53 -55.19 45.94
CA THR A 28 137.84 -55.80 45.67
C THR A 28 138.31 -56.59 46.88
N ASP A 29 138.73 -57.83 46.69
CA ASP A 29 139.29 -58.66 47.75
C ASP A 29 140.78 -58.38 48.02
N ALA A 30 141.34 -59.03 49.05
CA ALA A 30 142.74 -58.83 49.45
C ALA A 30 143.77 -59.38 48.45
N ASN A 31 143.35 -60.21 47.49
CA ASN A 31 144.19 -60.78 46.44
C ASN A 31 144.04 -60.00 45.11
N GLY A 32 143.25 -58.92 45.09
CA GLY A 32 143.06 -58.05 43.94
C GLY A 32 141.95 -58.47 42.98
N CYS A 33 141.12 -59.46 43.31
CA CYS A 33 139.96 -59.84 42.50
C CYS A 33 138.79 -58.88 42.74
N THR A 34 138.14 -58.40 41.68
CA THR A 34 137.01 -57.47 41.76
C THR A 34 135.71 -58.07 41.24
N THR A 35 134.59 -57.67 41.84
CA THR A 35 133.24 -57.87 41.31
C THR A 35 132.43 -56.58 41.46
N SER A 36 131.41 -56.36 40.64
CA SER A 36 130.54 -55.19 40.76
C SER A 36 129.06 -55.53 40.67
N ALA A 37 128.25 -54.74 41.36
CA ALA A 37 126.80 -54.82 41.38
C ALA A 37 126.19 -53.42 41.22
N GLY A 38 125.13 -53.29 40.43
CA GLY A 38 124.40 -52.05 40.23
C GLY A 38 123.08 -52.02 41.00
N PHE A 39 122.68 -50.84 41.46
CA PHE A 39 121.32 -50.54 41.92
C PHE A 39 120.83 -49.22 41.32
N ILE A 40 119.52 -49.07 41.15
CA ILE A 40 118.89 -47.85 40.63
C ILE A 40 118.03 -47.25 41.74
N VAL A 41 118.12 -45.93 41.92
CA VAL A 41 117.19 -45.15 42.74
C VAL A 41 116.21 -44.44 41.81
N GLU A 42 114.90 -44.71 41.97
CA GLU A 42 113.81 -44.11 41.19
C GLU A 42 112.91 -43.21 42.09
N GLN A 43 112.17 -42.27 41.51
CA GLN A 43 111.17 -41.47 42.24
C GLN A 43 109.78 -42.13 42.25
N PRO A 44 108.91 -41.82 43.24
CA PRO A 44 107.51 -42.24 43.21
C PRO A 44 106.77 -41.73 41.98
N PHE A 45 105.76 -42.48 41.54
CA PHE A 45 104.83 -42.04 40.48
C PHE A 45 104.11 -40.75 40.87
N LEU A 46 103.72 -39.93 39.88
CA LEU A 46 102.98 -38.70 40.11
C LEU A 46 101.60 -39.00 40.74
N LEU A 47 101.15 -38.17 41.68
CA LEU A 47 99.81 -38.26 42.26
C LEU A 47 98.75 -37.83 41.24
N GLU A 48 97.79 -38.70 40.95
CA GLU A 48 96.64 -38.46 40.08
C GLU A 48 95.33 -38.72 40.83
N VAL A 49 94.26 -37.99 40.48
CA VAL A 49 92.94 -38.11 41.10
C VAL A 49 91.88 -38.19 40.00
N THR A 50 90.94 -39.12 40.16
CA THR A 50 89.76 -39.27 39.30
C THR A 50 88.50 -39.22 40.15
N ILE A 51 87.41 -38.68 39.59
CA ILE A 51 86.10 -38.63 40.25
C ILE A 51 85.09 -39.40 39.39
N ILE A 52 84.24 -40.22 40.02
CA ILE A 52 83.10 -40.89 39.39
C ILE A 52 81.83 -40.49 40.13
N THR A 53 80.77 -40.12 39.41
CA THR A 53 79.44 -39.84 39.98
C THR A 53 78.52 -41.05 39.84
N GLN A 54 77.65 -41.27 40.83
CA GLN A 54 76.57 -42.26 40.81
C GLN A 54 75.30 -41.69 41.43
N GLY A 55 74.14 -41.86 40.78
CA GLY A 55 72.82 -41.41 41.25
C GLY A 55 72.04 -40.70 40.14
N THR A 56 70.73 -40.50 40.34
CA THR A 56 69.85 -39.75 39.43
C THR A 56 69.71 -38.29 39.88
N THR A 57 69.49 -37.41 38.91
CA THR A 57 69.54 -35.93 39.01
C THR A 57 68.18 -35.26 39.22
N CYS A 58 67.07 -36.01 39.12
CA CYS A 58 65.71 -35.47 39.20
C CYS A 58 65.30 -34.98 40.62
N LEU A 59 66.10 -35.25 41.66
CA LEU A 59 65.89 -34.75 43.03
C LEU A 59 67.25 -34.41 43.68
N PRO A 60 67.38 -33.35 44.50
CA PRO A 60 68.66 -32.91 45.09
C PRO A 60 69.27 -33.86 46.14
N SER A 61 68.82 -35.12 46.22
CA SER A 61 69.12 -36.06 47.32
C SER A 61 69.57 -37.46 46.87
N GLY A 62 70.05 -37.62 45.63
CA GLY A 62 70.47 -38.94 45.11
C GLY A 62 71.92 -39.05 44.64
N VAL A 63 72.56 -37.95 44.23
CA VAL A 63 73.86 -38.01 43.56
C VAL A 63 75.00 -38.13 44.58
N THR A 64 75.92 -39.05 44.32
CA THR A 64 77.18 -39.27 45.05
C THR A 64 78.36 -39.05 44.12
N ALA A 65 79.45 -38.47 44.62
CA ALA A 65 80.72 -38.39 43.90
C ALA A 65 81.84 -39.05 44.71
N GLY A 66 82.50 -40.04 44.12
CA GLY A 66 83.63 -40.75 44.70
C GLY A 66 84.94 -40.38 44.02
N ALA A 67 85.90 -39.89 44.81
CA ALA A 67 87.26 -39.60 44.37
C ALA A 67 88.21 -40.78 44.66
N SER A 68 88.98 -41.18 43.64
CA SER A 68 90.02 -42.21 43.74
C SER A 68 91.38 -41.60 43.40
N ALA A 69 92.40 -41.88 44.23
CA ALA A 69 93.75 -41.36 44.05
C ALA A 69 94.73 -42.50 43.74
N SER A 70 95.64 -42.28 42.79
CA SER A 70 96.69 -43.23 42.39
C SER A 70 98.04 -42.53 42.20
N GLY A 71 99.15 -43.23 42.48
CA GLY A 71 100.49 -42.62 42.50
C GLY A 71 100.78 -41.86 43.79
N GLY A 72 101.93 -41.19 43.91
CA GLY A 72 102.39 -40.58 45.17
C GLY A 72 102.69 -41.62 46.27
N VAL A 73 102.80 -41.16 47.52
CA VAL A 73 103.04 -42.01 48.71
C VAL A 73 101.88 -41.90 49.70
N GLY A 74 101.18 -43.02 49.95
CA GLY A 74 100.08 -43.05 50.92
C GLY A 74 100.55 -42.88 52.38
N PRO A 75 99.67 -42.47 53.31
CA PRO A 75 98.22 -42.23 53.16
C PRO A 75 97.88 -40.92 52.43
N TYR A 76 96.70 -40.90 51.78
CA TYR A 76 96.15 -39.70 51.12
C TYR A 76 95.14 -38.99 52.02
N SER A 77 95.07 -37.66 51.90
CA SER A 77 94.04 -36.81 52.51
C SER A 77 93.23 -36.12 51.41
N TYR A 78 91.93 -35.98 51.63
CA TYR A 78 90.98 -35.41 50.68
C TYR A 78 90.41 -34.10 51.23
N GLN A 79 90.19 -33.12 50.38
CA GLN A 79 89.52 -31.89 50.73
C GLN A 79 88.65 -31.42 49.57
N TRP A 80 87.33 -31.51 49.75
CA TRP A 80 86.37 -31.02 48.77
C TRP A 80 86.09 -29.53 48.95
N ASN A 81 85.66 -28.86 47.89
CA ASN A 81 85.12 -27.49 47.95
C ASN A 81 83.86 -27.38 48.81
N THR A 82 83.20 -28.50 49.12
CA THR A 82 82.09 -28.60 50.09
C THR A 82 82.56 -28.62 51.55
N GLY A 83 83.86 -28.71 51.80
CA GLY A 83 84.45 -28.85 53.14
C GLY A 83 84.57 -30.30 53.64
N ALA A 84 84.07 -31.29 52.90
CA ALA A 84 84.21 -32.70 53.25
C ALA A 84 85.67 -33.18 53.13
N MET A 85 86.10 -34.07 54.03
CA MET A 85 87.46 -34.63 54.06
C MET A 85 87.52 -36.13 53.70
N THR A 86 86.41 -36.69 53.25
CA THR A 86 86.27 -38.08 52.83
C THR A 86 86.53 -38.21 51.34
N ASN A 87 86.83 -39.43 50.88
CA ASN A 87 86.97 -39.73 49.46
C ASN A 87 85.61 -39.87 48.75
N VAL A 88 84.48 -39.78 49.45
CA VAL A 88 83.12 -39.79 48.89
C VAL A 88 82.29 -38.66 49.50
N ILE A 89 81.50 -37.99 48.67
CA ILE A 89 80.48 -37.01 49.05
C ILE A 89 79.11 -37.41 48.47
N SER A 90 78.01 -37.10 49.16
CA SER A 90 76.63 -37.51 48.81
C SER A 90 75.63 -36.35 48.96
N ASN A 91 74.41 -36.51 48.43
CA ASN A 91 73.37 -35.47 48.37
C ASN A 91 73.83 -34.23 47.61
N LEU A 92 74.40 -34.46 46.42
CA LEU A 92 74.91 -33.41 45.56
C LEU A 92 73.76 -32.84 44.71
N GLY A 93 73.60 -31.52 44.73
CA GLY A 93 72.76 -30.79 43.77
C GLY A 93 73.57 -30.43 42.52
N ALA A 94 72.94 -29.72 41.57
CA ALA A 94 73.64 -29.24 40.39
C ALA A 94 74.79 -28.28 40.77
N GLY A 95 75.96 -28.47 40.15
CA GLY A 95 77.15 -27.66 40.42
C GLY A 95 78.47 -28.40 40.21
N THR A 96 79.56 -27.66 40.34
CA THR A 96 80.92 -28.20 40.18
C THR A 96 81.52 -28.57 41.53
N TYR A 97 81.90 -29.84 41.67
CA TYR A 97 82.53 -30.39 42.86
C TYR A 97 84.01 -30.64 42.60
N ILE A 98 84.88 -30.02 43.41
CA ILE A 98 86.32 -30.06 43.25
C ILE A 98 86.93 -30.71 44.49
N VAL A 99 87.80 -31.70 44.30
CA VAL A 99 88.58 -32.32 45.38
C VAL A 99 90.06 -32.05 45.19
N GLN A 100 90.72 -31.63 46.26
CA GLN A 100 92.17 -31.63 46.37
C GLN A 100 92.59 -32.86 47.17
N VAL A 101 93.50 -33.66 46.63
CA VAL A 101 94.10 -34.80 47.32
C VAL A 101 95.57 -34.50 47.60
N THR A 102 96.02 -34.75 48.83
CA THR A 102 97.41 -34.56 49.25
C THR A 102 97.99 -35.89 49.74
N ASP A 103 99.17 -36.27 49.23
CA ASP A 103 99.89 -37.47 49.67
C ASP A 103 100.72 -37.23 50.95
N ALA A 104 101.32 -38.29 51.51
CA ALA A 104 102.09 -38.22 52.75
C ALA A 104 103.37 -37.39 52.65
N ASN A 105 103.85 -37.11 51.44
CA ASN A 105 105.02 -36.28 51.17
C ASN A 105 104.64 -34.81 50.86
N GLY A 106 103.34 -34.48 50.91
CA GLY A 106 102.82 -33.13 50.69
C GLY A 106 102.61 -32.78 49.21
N CYS A 107 102.69 -33.75 48.28
CA CYS A 107 102.34 -33.53 46.89
C CYS A 107 100.81 -33.45 46.76
N THR A 108 100.31 -32.52 45.94
CA THR A 108 98.87 -32.28 45.77
C THR A 108 98.41 -32.48 44.34
N ALA A 109 97.20 -32.99 44.16
CA ALA A 109 96.52 -33.13 42.87
C ALA A 109 95.06 -32.73 43.03
N MET A 110 94.47 -32.13 41.98
CA MET A 110 93.07 -31.72 41.98
C MET A 110 92.30 -32.43 40.87
N ALA A 111 91.05 -32.74 41.14
CA ALA A 111 90.08 -33.17 40.15
C ALA A 111 88.75 -32.45 40.37
N SER A 112 87.98 -32.29 39.29
CA SER A 112 86.64 -31.68 39.33
C SER A 112 85.63 -32.53 38.58
N VAL A 113 84.40 -32.58 39.07
CA VAL A 113 83.24 -33.15 38.36
C VAL A 113 82.11 -32.13 38.37
N VAL A 114 81.33 -32.08 37.29
CA VAL A 114 80.11 -31.28 37.20
C VAL A 114 78.92 -32.22 37.35
N VAL A 115 78.01 -31.89 38.25
CA VAL A 115 76.67 -32.49 38.32
C VAL A 115 75.73 -31.51 37.62
N GLU A 116 75.13 -31.94 36.52
CA GLU A 116 74.17 -31.14 35.75
C GLU A 116 72.73 -31.43 36.23
N GLU A 117 71.86 -30.42 36.16
CA GLU A 117 70.42 -30.59 36.37
C GLU A 117 69.81 -31.10 35.06
N GLU A 118 69.02 -32.18 35.11
CA GLU A 118 68.27 -32.64 33.94
C GLU A 118 67.07 -31.72 33.68
N PRO A 119 66.75 -31.40 32.41
CA PRO A 119 65.62 -30.53 32.10
C PRO A 119 64.28 -31.21 32.41
N ASP A 120 63.32 -30.44 32.91
CA ASP A 120 61.94 -30.90 33.12
C ASP A 120 61.33 -31.48 31.83
N ILE A 121 60.36 -32.39 31.99
CA ILE A 121 59.62 -32.99 30.88
C ILE A 121 58.74 -31.91 30.21
N GLN A 122 59.01 -31.61 28.95
CA GLN A 122 58.18 -30.80 28.08
C GLN A 122 57.05 -31.68 27.53
N ILE A 123 55.80 -31.21 27.65
CA ILE A 123 54.60 -31.95 27.24
C ILE A 123 53.87 -31.11 26.20
N MET A 124 53.62 -31.68 25.03
CA MET A 124 52.70 -31.12 24.06
C MET A 124 51.34 -31.76 24.28
N ILE A 125 50.26 -30.97 24.30
CA ILE A 125 48.89 -31.50 24.37
C ILE A 125 48.19 -31.20 23.04
N ASN A 126 47.63 -32.23 22.41
CA ASN A 126 46.67 -32.08 21.32
C ASN A 126 45.27 -32.27 21.89
N SER A 127 44.33 -31.38 21.60
CA SER A 127 42.95 -31.48 22.07
C SER A 127 41.93 -31.31 20.96
N ASN A 128 40.72 -31.80 21.22
CA ASN A 128 39.51 -31.46 20.51
C ASN A 128 38.51 -30.90 21.53
N ASP A 129 37.94 -29.75 21.20
CA ASP A 129 36.89 -29.09 21.97
C ASP A 129 35.56 -29.86 21.91
N VAL A 130 34.61 -29.53 22.77
CA VAL A 130 33.29 -30.18 22.75
C VAL A 130 32.47 -29.72 21.55
N SER A 131 31.63 -30.59 20.99
CA SER A 131 30.90 -30.32 19.75
C SER A 131 29.71 -29.36 19.93
N CYS A 132 29.04 -29.41 21.08
CA CYS A 132 27.90 -28.54 21.42
C CYS A 132 28.04 -28.00 22.85
N PHE A 133 27.31 -26.92 23.12
CA PHE A 133 27.16 -26.40 24.48
C PHE A 133 26.66 -27.50 25.43
N ASP A 134 27.28 -27.63 26.61
CA ASP A 134 27.01 -28.67 27.63
C ASP A 134 27.26 -30.13 27.18
N PHE A 135 27.96 -30.36 26.06
CA PHE A 135 28.35 -31.72 25.67
C PHE A 135 29.66 -32.15 26.34
N ASN A 136 29.90 -33.47 26.38
CA ASN A 136 31.06 -34.06 27.03
C ASN A 136 31.91 -34.90 26.07
N ASP A 137 31.97 -34.55 24.78
CA ASP A 137 32.70 -35.31 23.77
C ASP A 137 34.12 -34.77 23.48
N GLY A 138 34.59 -33.81 24.29
CA GLY A 138 35.94 -33.29 24.23
C GLY A 138 37.00 -34.36 24.52
N ALA A 139 38.23 -34.11 24.04
CA ALA A 139 39.35 -35.03 24.22
C ALA A 139 40.70 -34.30 24.30
N ALA A 140 41.66 -34.88 25.01
CA ALA A 140 43.04 -34.40 25.07
C ALA A 140 44.05 -35.55 25.03
N MET A 141 45.19 -35.33 24.38
CA MET A 141 46.30 -36.27 24.26
C MET A 141 47.61 -35.59 24.65
N ALA A 142 48.22 -36.05 25.75
CA ALA A 142 49.53 -35.62 26.20
C ALA A 142 50.65 -36.40 25.50
N VAL A 143 51.60 -35.68 24.90
CA VAL A 143 52.75 -36.21 24.18
C VAL A 143 54.04 -35.66 24.80
N PRO A 144 54.76 -36.47 25.61
CA PRO A 144 56.06 -36.09 26.17
C PRO A 144 57.09 -35.87 25.04
N GLN A 145 57.81 -34.75 25.07
CA GLN A 145 58.79 -34.36 24.04
C GLN A 145 60.23 -34.75 24.40
N ASN A 146 60.52 -34.97 25.69
CA ASN A 146 61.78 -35.46 26.28
C ASN A 146 61.48 -36.39 27.48
N GLY A 147 62.53 -36.87 28.17
CA GLY A 147 62.45 -37.85 29.27
C GLY A 147 62.62 -39.31 28.83
N GLU A 148 62.83 -40.22 29.78
CA GLU A 148 63.07 -41.65 29.50
C GLU A 148 61.85 -42.54 29.78
N ALA A 149 61.39 -43.30 28.79
CA ALA A 149 60.26 -44.22 28.96
C ALA A 149 60.58 -45.38 29.94
N PRO A 150 59.59 -45.93 30.67
CA PRO A 150 58.14 -45.67 30.58
C PRO A 150 57.70 -44.37 31.27
N PHE A 151 56.67 -43.72 30.70
CA PHE A 151 56.02 -42.56 31.28
C PHE A 151 54.74 -42.94 32.04
N THR A 152 54.43 -42.23 33.12
CA THR A 152 53.16 -42.28 33.83
C THR A 152 52.43 -40.94 33.72
N PHE A 153 51.11 -40.97 33.52
CA PHE A 153 50.27 -39.78 33.37
C PHE A 153 49.32 -39.66 34.56
N SER A 154 49.07 -38.44 35.02
CA SER A 154 48.09 -38.13 36.05
C SER A 154 47.39 -36.83 35.67
N TRP A 155 46.12 -36.93 35.25
CA TRP A 155 45.29 -35.78 34.91
C TRP A 155 44.51 -35.25 36.12
N SER A 156 44.14 -33.97 36.09
CA SER A 156 43.32 -33.31 37.13
C SER A 156 41.97 -33.97 37.36
N ASN A 157 41.41 -34.60 36.32
CA ASN A 157 40.15 -35.37 36.39
C ASN A 157 40.34 -36.82 36.88
N GLY A 158 41.55 -37.19 37.32
CA GLY A 158 41.88 -38.51 37.86
C GLY A 158 42.19 -39.60 36.81
N GLN A 159 42.14 -39.29 35.52
CA GLN A 159 42.53 -40.23 34.47
C GLN A 159 44.06 -40.38 34.38
N THR A 160 44.54 -41.55 33.96
CA THR A 160 45.98 -41.92 34.02
C THR A 160 46.58 -42.36 32.69
N THR A 161 45.84 -42.20 31.60
CA THR A 161 46.28 -42.53 30.24
C THR A 161 46.82 -41.29 29.52
N ALA A 162 47.63 -41.51 28.48
CA ALA A 162 48.13 -40.44 27.63
C ALA A 162 47.00 -39.72 26.86
N ILE A 163 45.90 -40.43 26.57
CA ILE A 163 44.69 -39.91 25.92
C ILE A 163 43.56 -39.95 26.92
N ILE A 164 42.81 -38.85 27.01
CA ILE A 164 41.59 -38.70 27.77
C ILE A 164 40.46 -38.23 26.85
N THR A 165 39.26 -38.75 27.05
CA THR A 165 38.06 -38.50 26.24
C THR A 165 36.87 -38.40 27.18
N GLY A 166 35.76 -37.83 26.71
CA GLY A 166 34.58 -37.68 27.57
C GLY A 166 34.65 -36.40 28.40
N LEU A 167 35.28 -35.35 27.85
CA LEU A 167 35.61 -34.13 28.57
C LEU A 167 34.54 -33.06 28.31
N GLU A 168 34.09 -32.39 29.38
CA GLU A 168 33.33 -31.14 29.34
C GLU A 168 34.30 -29.95 29.16
N ALA A 169 33.78 -28.78 28.80
CA ALA A 169 34.58 -27.56 28.75
C ALA A 169 35.25 -27.27 30.11
N GLY A 170 36.53 -26.90 30.07
CA GLY A 170 37.31 -26.68 31.28
C GLY A 170 38.81 -26.89 31.09
N VAL A 171 39.57 -26.65 32.16
CA VAL A 171 41.03 -26.77 32.14
C VAL A 171 41.47 -28.11 32.70
N TYR A 172 42.16 -28.90 31.87
CA TYR A 172 42.70 -30.20 32.23
C TYR A 172 44.22 -30.10 32.37
N THR A 173 44.73 -30.41 33.56
CA THR A 173 46.17 -30.40 33.84
C THR A 173 46.70 -31.83 33.91
N VAL A 174 47.83 -32.10 33.26
CA VAL A 174 48.50 -33.40 33.29
C VAL A 174 49.87 -33.27 33.93
N THR A 175 50.16 -34.17 34.86
CA THR A 175 51.53 -34.44 35.31
C THR A 175 52.04 -35.69 34.60
N VAL A 176 53.16 -35.57 33.90
CA VAL A 176 53.86 -36.71 33.28
C VAL A 176 55.14 -36.96 34.06
N THR A 177 55.37 -38.20 34.48
CA THR A 177 56.61 -38.63 35.14
C THR A 177 57.30 -39.70 34.31
N ASP A 178 58.62 -39.61 34.15
CA ASP A 178 59.42 -40.59 33.41
C ASP A 178 59.99 -41.71 34.31
N ALA A 179 60.75 -42.64 33.72
CA ALA A 179 61.34 -43.78 34.43
C ALA A 179 62.36 -43.38 35.51
N ASN A 180 62.98 -42.20 35.38
CA ASN A 180 64.00 -41.67 36.28
C ASN A 180 63.39 -40.83 37.42
N GLY A 181 62.08 -40.63 37.41
CA GLY A 181 61.34 -39.89 38.43
C GLY A 181 61.29 -38.37 38.19
N CYS A 182 61.73 -37.90 37.02
CA CYS A 182 61.55 -36.52 36.60
C CYS A 182 60.08 -36.30 36.20
N SER A 183 59.51 -35.14 36.52
CA SER A 183 58.10 -34.82 36.22
C SER A 183 57.96 -33.48 35.50
N GLY A 184 57.06 -33.41 34.53
CA GLY A 184 56.60 -32.18 33.90
C GLY A 184 55.10 -31.99 34.10
N VAL A 185 54.64 -30.73 34.05
CA VAL A 185 53.21 -30.39 34.11
C VAL A 185 52.85 -29.57 32.88
N ALA A 186 51.72 -29.88 32.26
CA ALA A 186 51.11 -29.06 31.23
C ALA A 186 49.59 -28.99 31.44
N SER A 187 48.97 -27.99 30.84
CA SER A 187 47.52 -27.79 30.89
C SER A 187 46.97 -27.54 29.50
N VAL A 188 45.74 -27.97 29.26
CA VAL A 188 44.96 -27.63 28.07
C VAL A 188 43.58 -27.15 28.51
N THR A 189 43.02 -26.21 27.77
CA THR A 189 41.63 -25.80 27.92
C THR A 189 40.82 -26.51 26.83
N ILE A 190 39.75 -27.18 27.22
CA ILE A 190 38.70 -27.67 26.33
C ILE A 190 37.65 -26.56 26.30
N GLU A 191 37.38 -26.00 25.12
CA GLU A 191 36.38 -24.96 24.91
C GLU A 191 35.04 -25.58 24.47
N GLU A 192 33.94 -24.83 24.59
CA GLU A 192 32.64 -25.19 24.03
C GLU A 192 32.07 -24.04 23.19
N PRO A 193 31.26 -24.33 22.15
CA PRO A 193 30.60 -23.29 21.39
C PRO A 193 29.52 -22.58 22.24
N PRO A 194 29.19 -21.31 21.94
CA PRO A 194 28.07 -20.63 22.61
C PRO A 194 26.74 -21.36 22.43
N LEU A 195 25.83 -21.28 23.42
CA LEU A 195 24.49 -21.89 23.35
C LEU A 195 23.74 -21.46 22.08
N LEU A 196 23.29 -22.44 21.27
CA LEU A 196 22.45 -22.20 20.10
C LEU A 196 21.03 -21.82 20.56
N MET A 197 20.62 -20.60 20.22
CA MET A 197 19.26 -20.10 20.42
C MET A 197 18.67 -19.67 19.08
N VAL A 198 17.37 -19.92 18.91
CA VAL A 198 16.59 -19.39 17.79
C VAL A 198 15.40 -18.63 18.33
N ASN A 199 15.14 -17.46 17.75
CA ASN A 199 13.92 -16.69 17.96
C ASN A 199 13.16 -16.58 16.63
N ALA A 200 11.92 -17.07 16.61
CA ALA A 200 11.04 -16.98 15.46
C ALA A 200 10.13 -15.76 15.61
N ASN A 201 10.28 -14.79 14.71
CA ASN A 201 9.39 -13.63 14.58
C ASN A 201 8.52 -13.77 13.34
N GLY A 202 7.38 -13.09 13.32
CA GLY A 202 6.40 -13.22 12.26
C GLY A 202 5.71 -11.92 11.94
N GLN A 203 5.25 -11.82 10.70
CA GLN A 203 4.33 -10.79 10.23
C GLN A 203 3.05 -11.48 9.80
N ASP A 204 1.94 -11.01 10.35
CA ASP A 204 0.60 -11.49 10.04
C ASP A 204 0.26 -11.27 8.56
N ALA A 205 -0.72 -12.02 8.05
CA ALA A 205 -1.23 -11.79 6.70
C ALA A 205 -1.86 -10.40 6.60
N THR A 206 -1.81 -9.78 5.42
CA THR A 206 -2.26 -8.40 5.22
C THR A 206 -3.79 -8.28 5.28
N CYS A 207 -4.51 -9.29 4.77
CA CYS A 207 -5.97 -9.30 4.73
C CYS A 207 -6.55 -10.68 5.07
N PRO A 208 -7.84 -10.76 5.41
CA PRO A 208 -8.54 -12.04 5.52
C PRO A 208 -8.44 -12.87 4.23
N GLY A 209 -8.04 -14.12 4.35
CA GLY A 209 -7.90 -15.06 3.22
C GLY A 209 -6.76 -14.78 2.24
N VAL A 210 -5.79 -13.93 2.59
CA VAL A 210 -4.56 -13.72 1.81
C VAL A 210 -3.40 -14.45 2.47
N ASP A 211 -2.59 -15.13 1.66
CA ASP A 211 -1.48 -15.97 2.14
C ASP A 211 -0.15 -15.23 1.94
N ASP A 212 0.00 -14.05 2.54
CA ASP A 212 1.19 -13.20 2.41
C ASP A 212 1.94 -12.98 3.73
N GLY A 213 1.53 -13.68 4.80
CA GLY A 213 2.25 -13.67 6.06
C GLY A 213 3.70 -14.14 5.90
N MET A 214 4.56 -13.76 6.85
CA MET A 214 5.99 -14.11 6.83
C MET A 214 6.47 -14.57 8.20
N ALA A 215 7.47 -15.45 8.24
CA ALA A 215 8.17 -15.82 9.46
C ALA A 215 9.69 -15.80 9.25
N GLN A 216 10.42 -15.26 10.22
CA GLN A 216 11.87 -15.14 10.21
C GLN A 216 12.47 -15.78 11.46
N ALA A 217 13.39 -16.72 11.25
CA ALA A 217 14.20 -17.32 12.30
C ALA A 217 15.51 -16.53 12.47
N GLN A 218 15.70 -15.92 13.64
CA GLN A 218 16.92 -15.23 14.05
C GLN A 218 17.71 -16.14 14.97
N VAL A 219 18.97 -16.39 14.64
CA VAL A 219 19.82 -17.38 15.32
C VAL A 219 20.95 -16.66 16.05
N VAL A 220 21.19 -17.03 17.31
CA VAL A 220 22.30 -16.54 18.13
C VAL A 220 23.04 -17.74 18.74
N GLY A 221 24.38 -17.70 18.75
CA GLY A 221 25.22 -18.80 19.24
C GLY A 221 25.27 -20.00 18.31
N GLY A 222 25.80 -21.13 18.78
CA GLY A 222 26.12 -22.31 17.98
C GLY A 222 27.29 -22.10 17.00
N THR A 223 27.52 -23.09 16.14
CA THR A 223 28.61 -23.09 15.14
C THR A 223 28.07 -22.95 13.70
N ASN A 224 28.42 -21.86 13.01
CA ASN A 224 28.02 -21.62 11.61
C ASN A 224 28.65 -22.66 10.64
N PRO A 225 27.97 -23.10 9.57
CA PRO A 225 26.63 -22.69 9.08
C PRO A 225 25.44 -23.39 9.71
N TYR A 226 24.29 -22.70 9.65
CA TYR A 226 23.00 -23.20 10.13
C TYR A 226 22.14 -23.77 8.99
N THR A 227 21.32 -24.75 9.34
CA THR A 227 20.26 -25.30 8.50
C THR A 227 18.91 -25.12 9.20
N TYR A 228 17.87 -24.82 8.43
CA TYR A 228 16.53 -24.55 8.94
C TYR A 228 15.56 -25.63 8.48
N SER A 229 14.63 -26.01 9.35
CA SER A 229 13.54 -26.92 9.05
C SER A 229 12.26 -26.39 9.67
N TRP A 230 11.38 -25.83 8.85
CA TRP A 230 10.07 -25.36 9.27
C TRP A 230 9.04 -26.49 9.22
N SER A 231 8.00 -26.41 10.06
CA SER A 231 6.88 -27.37 10.11
C SER A 231 6.12 -27.55 8.79
N ASN A 232 6.18 -26.55 7.89
CA ASN A 232 5.61 -26.60 6.54
C ASN A 232 6.60 -27.12 5.47
N GLY A 233 7.79 -27.57 5.87
CA GLY A 233 8.82 -28.14 4.99
C GLY A 233 9.76 -27.13 4.33
N MET A 234 9.63 -25.83 4.61
CA MET A 234 10.57 -24.82 4.13
C MET A 234 11.90 -24.85 4.91
N THR A 235 12.99 -24.41 4.26
CA THR A 235 14.37 -24.61 4.77
C THR A 235 15.23 -23.35 4.80
N THR A 236 14.62 -22.17 4.65
CA THR A 236 15.30 -20.87 4.70
C THR A 236 15.06 -20.17 6.04
N ALA A 237 15.95 -19.24 6.39
CA ALA A 237 15.79 -18.42 7.61
C ALA A 237 14.54 -17.54 7.55
N LEU A 238 14.22 -16.99 6.38
CA LEU A 238 12.99 -16.27 6.09
C LEU A 238 12.08 -17.15 5.23
N ILE A 239 10.82 -17.26 5.62
CA ILE A 239 9.75 -17.90 4.86
C ILE A 239 8.60 -16.90 4.67
N THR A 240 8.04 -16.86 3.47
CA THR A 240 6.98 -15.93 3.06
C THR A 240 5.83 -16.70 2.43
N GLY A 241 4.71 -16.03 2.19
CA GLY A 241 3.57 -16.66 1.55
C GLY A 241 2.78 -17.58 2.49
N LEU A 242 2.65 -17.18 3.76
CA LEU A 242 2.12 -18.01 4.83
C LEU A 242 0.63 -17.75 5.07
N GLU A 243 -0.14 -18.84 5.12
CA GLU A 243 -1.50 -18.85 5.67
C GLU A 243 -1.47 -18.58 7.19
N PRO A 244 -2.56 -18.04 7.78
CA PRO A 244 -2.71 -17.95 9.23
C PRO A 244 -2.55 -19.32 9.91
N GLY A 245 -1.63 -19.42 10.87
CA GLY A 245 -1.26 -20.69 11.49
C GLY A 245 -0.03 -20.58 12.39
N VAL A 246 0.32 -21.70 13.02
CA VAL A 246 1.52 -21.79 13.87
C VAL A 246 2.64 -22.47 13.08
N TYR A 247 3.78 -21.79 12.99
CA TYR A 247 4.96 -22.26 12.27
C TYR A 247 6.11 -22.49 13.26
N THR A 248 6.50 -23.75 13.44
CA THR A 248 7.67 -24.13 14.24
C THR A 248 8.90 -24.25 13.35
N VAL A 249 10.03 -23.66 13.75
CA VAL A 249 11.34 -23.83 13.13
C VAL A 249 12.25 -24.68 14.02
N THR A 250 12.98 -25.60 13.42
CA THR A 250 14.15 -26.25 14.03
C THR A 250 15.39 -25.80 13.29
N VAL A 251 16.34 -25.22 14.00
CA VAL A 251 17.64 -24.80 13.48
C VAL A 251 18.68 -25.80 13.94
N THR A 252 19.50 -26.29 13.00
CA THR A 252 20.64 -27.17 13.29
C THR A 252 21.92 -26.50 12.85
N ASP A 253 22.92 -26.44 13.72
CA ASP A 253 24.23 -25.87 13.43
C ASP A 253 25.19 -26.86 12.73
N ALA A 254 26.42 -26.42 12.44
CA ALA A 254 27.41 -27.21 11.71
C ALA A 254 27.89 -28.46 12.46
N ASN A 255 27.81 -28.45 13.80
CA ASN A 255 28.20 -29.56 14.66
C ASN A 255 27.02 -30.50 14.96
N GLY A 256 25.81 -30.15 14.49
CA GLY A 256 24.59 -30.95 14.67
C GLY A 256 23.78 -30.58 15.91
N CYS A 257 24.10 -29.47 16.57
CA CYS A 257 23.35 -28.96 17.72
C CYS A 257 22.03 -28.35 17.24
N THR A 258 20.93 -28.57 17.95
CA THR A 258 19.59 -28.14 17.51
C THR A 258 18.91 -27.19 18.50
N ALA A 259 18.25 -26.15 18.00
CA ALA A 259 17.34 -25.30 18.76
C ALA A 259 16.02 -25.15 18.00
N SER A 260 14.90 -24.93 18.70
CA SER A 260 13.60 -24.75 18.08
C SER A 260 12.82 -23.61 18.72
N ASP A 261 12.06 -22.89 17.91
CA ASP A 261 11.09 -21.89 18.34
C ASP A 261 9.87 -21.93 17.42
N GLN A 262 8.80 -21.25 17.80
CA GLN A 262 7.57 -21.17 17.01
C GLN A 262 7.04 -19.74 16.94
N VAL A 263 6.38 -19.44 15.84
CA VAL A 263 5.65 -18.18 15.67
C VAL A 263 4.23 -18.44 15.17
N THR A 264 3.29 -17.61 15.59
CA THR A 264 1.91 -17.64 15.09
C THR A 264 1.72 -16.50 14.10
N ILE A 265 1.25 -16.83 12.90
CA ILE A 265 0.80 -15.87 11.88
C ILE A 265 -0.71 -15.78 12.02
N SER A 266 -1.21 -14.58 12.27
CA SER A 266 -2.64 -14.30 12.40
C SER A 266 -3.24 -13.85 11.07
N GLU A 267 -4.56 -13.92 10.98
CA GLU A 267 -5.31 -13.35 9.86
C GLU A 267 -5.33 -11.81 9.97
N GLY A 268 -5.11 -11.12 8.84
CA GLY A 268 -5.13 -9.66 8.77
C GLY A 268 -6.52 -9.07 9.07
N PRO A 269 -6.60 -7.85 9.64
CA PRO A 269 -7.89 -7.23 9.93
C PRO A 269 -8.56 -6.73 8.64
N GLY A 270 -9.79 -7.20 8.36
CA GLY A 270 -10.54 -6.80 7.17
C GLY A 270 -10.97 -5.32 7.14
N LEU A 271 -11.31 -4.83 5.94
CA LEU A 271 -11.89 -3.50 5.74
C LEU A 271 -13.23 -3.35 6.45
N GLN A 272 -13.38 -2.28 7.23
CA GLN A 272 -14.65 -1.90 7.84
C GLN A 272 -15.24 -0.68 7.14
N LEU A 273 -16.51 -0.81 6.73
CA LEU A 273 -17.24 0.22 6.00
C LEU A 273 -18.41 0.72 6.85
N GLN A 274 -18.46 2.03 7.08
CA GLN A 274 -19.61 2.72 7.65
C GLN A 274 -20.38 3.43 6.54
N ILE A 275 -21.65 3.06 6.37
CA ILE A 275 -22.51 3.62 5.32
C ILE A 275 -23.36 4.77 5.86
N THR A 276 -23.43 5.85 5.09
CA THR A 276 -24.43 6.91 5.26
C THR A 276 -25.32 6.97 4.03
N ALA A 277 -26.62 7.16 4.21
CA ALA A 277 -27.57 7.34 3.12
C ALA A 277 -28.47 8.55 3.42
N GLN A 278 -28.79 9.30 2.39
CA GLN A 278 -29.78 10.37 2.38
C GLN A 278 -30.87 9.96 1.38
N ASP A 279 -32.09 9.83 1.88
CA ASP A 279 -33.29 9.53 1.10
C ASP A 279 -33.62 10.67 0.12
N VAL A 280 -34.36 10.36 -0.96
CA VAL A 280 -34.78 11.38 -1.94
C VAL A 280 -35.85 12.30 -1.33
N SER A 281 -35.89 13.56 -1.77
CA SER A 281 -36.79 14.57 -1.17
C SER A 281 -38.26 14.38 -1.55
N CYS A 282 -38.54 14.02 -2.81
CA CYS A 282 -39.87 13.83 -3.36
C CYS A 282 -39.99 12.49 -4.07
N PHE A 283 -41.21 11.95 -4.13
CA PHE A 283 -41.50 10.74 -4.90
C PHE A 283 -41.08 10.91 -6.37
N GLY A 284 -40.26 9.97 -6.87
CA GLY A 284 -39.76 9.98 -8.26
C GLY A 284 -38.59 10.92 -8.53
N PHE A 285 -38.06 11.62 -7.51
CA PHE A 285 -36.86 12.45 -7.68
C PHE A 285 -35.59 11.60 -7.58
N ALA A 286 -34.47 12.19 -8.03
CA ALA A 286 -33.15 11.56 -7.99
C ALA A 286 -32.14 12.51 -7.34
N ASP A 287 -32.42 12.97 -6.12
CA ASP A 287 -31.58 13.88 -5.34
C ASP A 287 -31.02 13.25 -4.05
N GLY A 288 -31.22 11.95 -3.86
CA GLY A 288 -30.65 11.19 -2.75
C GLY A 288 -29.12 11.08 -2.86
N ALA A 289 -28.50 10.61 -1.78
CA ALA A 289 -27.06 10.42 -1.71
C ALA A 289 -26.67 9.21 -0.86
N ALA A 290 -25.49 8.64 -1.13
CA ALA A 290 -24.90 7.60 -0.30
C ALA A 290 -23.40 7.84 -0.14
N GLY A 291 -22.85 7.51 1.03
CA GLY A 291 -21.44 7.63 1.34
C GLY A 291 -20.93 6.36 2.03
N ALA A 292 -19.68 6.03 1.77
CA ALA A 292 -18.99 4.90 2.40
C ALA A 292 -17.70 5.38 3.06
N GLN A 293 -17.67 5.41 4.39
CA GLN A 293 -16.47 5.76 5.15
C GLN A 293 -15.73 4.50 5.56
N VAL A 294 -14.44 4.45 5.25
CA VAL A 294 -13.56 3.34 5.64
C VAL A 294 -12.98 3.62 7.03
N THR A 295 -13.20 2.72 7.99
CA THR A 295 -12.72 2.89 9.37
C THR A 295 -11.52 2.00 9.71
N ASN A 296 -11.14 1.07 8.83
CA ASN A 296 -9.96 0.21 8.95
C ASN A 296 -9.41 -0.11 7.54
N GLY A 297 -8.09 -0.13 7.35
CA GLY A 297 -7.42 -0.35 6.04
C GLY A 297 -6.32 0.67 5.72
N THR A 298 -5.62 0.49 4.60
CA THR A 298 -4.49 1.35 4.19
C THR A 298 -4.87 2.27 3.01
N PRO A 299 -4.87 3.61 3.16
CA PRO A 299 -5.17 4.52 2.05
C PRO A 299 -4.05 4.53 0.97
N PRO A 300 -4.32 4.90 -0.30
CA PRO A 300 -5.62 5.35 -0.83
C PRO A 300 -6.67 4.24 -0.98
N TYR A 301 -7.94 4.62 -0.91
CA TYR A 301 -9.08 3.71 -1.11
C TYR A 301 -9.70 3.91 -2.49
N GLN A 302 -9.96 2.80 -3.18
CA GLN A 302 -10.70 2.74 -4.43
C GLN A 302 -12.13 2.29 -4.14
N TYR A 303 -13.11 3.07 -4.58
CA TYR A 303 -14.53 2.76 -4.41
C TYR A 303 -15.09 2.31 -5.76
N GLU A 304 -16.01 1.36 -5.76
CA GLU A 304 -16.78 0.96 -6.93
C GLU A 304 -18.23 0.73 -6.49
N TRP A 305 -19.10 1.66 -6.86
CA TRP A 305 -20.53 1.55 -6.59
C TRP A 305 -21.25 0.78 -7.71
N SER A 306 -22.37 0.15 -7.38
CA SER A 306 -23.20 -0.60 -8.33
C SER A 306 -23.80 0.25 -9.45
N ASN A 307 -23.73 1.58 -9.34
CA ASN A 307 -24.09 2.53 -10.40
C ASN A 307 -22.89 2.96 -11.28
N GLY A 308 -21.70 2.38 -11.07
CA GLY A 308 -20.48 2.65 -11.83
C GLY A 308 -19.65 3.84 -11.36
N ALA A 309 -19.99 4.46 -10.22
CA ALA A 309 -19.21 5.58 -9.66
C ALA A 309 -18.03 5.10 -8.80
N PHE A 310 -16.96 5.89 -8.78
CA PHE A 310 -15.70 5.56 -8.08
C PHE A 310 -15.35 6.48 -6.91
N THR A 311 -16.30 7.30 -6.46
CA THR A 311 -16.10 8.28 -5.38
C THR A 311 -16.58 7.74 -4.04
N GLN A 312 -16.00 8.28 -2.95
CA GLN A 312 -16.41 7.93 -1.58
C GLN A 312 -17.90 8.23 -1.32
N THR A 313 -18.40 9.31 -1.90
CA THR A 313 -19.80 9.76 -1.83
C THR A 313 -20.36 9.85 -3.24
N ILE A 314 -21.58 9.34 -3.42
CA ILE A 314 -22.38 9.43 -4.62
C ILE A 314 -23.66 10.23 -4.33
N THR A 315 -24.03 11.11 -5.25
CA THR A 315 -25.20 12.00 -5.15
C THR A 315 -26.05 11.88 -6.42
N GLY A 316 -27.25 12.46 -6.40
CA GLY A 316 -28.15 12.41 -7.56
C GLY A 316 -28.81 11.04 -7.73
N LEU A 317 -29.09 10.35 -6.62
CA LEU A 317 -29.58 8.98 -6.61
C LEU A 317 -31.10 8.95 -6.54
N ALA A 318 -31.72 8.07 -7.32
CA ALA A 318 -33.12 7.68 -7.12
C ALA A 318 -33.23 6.70 -5.94
N ALA A 319 -34.44 6.44 -5.46
CA ALA A 319 -34.64 5.40 -4.46
C ALA A 319 -34.20 4.03 -5.00
N GLY A 320 -33.46 3.29 -4.17
CA GLY A 320 -32.84 2.04 -4.58
C GLY A 320 -31.79 1.52 -3.61
N VAL A 321 -31.20 0.39 -3.98
CA VAL A 321 -30.14 -0.28 -3.23
C VAL A 321 -28.82 -0.11 -3.98
N TYR A 322 -27.84 0.51 -3.33
CA TYR A 322 -26.53 0.81 -3.88
C TYR A 322 -25.48 -0.01 -3.14
N THR A 323 -24.81 -0.92 -3.84
CA THR A 323 -23.71 -1.72 -3.27
C THR A 323 -22.40 -1.03 -3.58
N VAL A 324 -21.50 -0.94 -2.60
CA VAL A 324 -20.14 -0.43 -2.79
C VAL A 324 -19.14 -1.54 -2.51
N ASN A 325 -18.20 -1.72 -3.42
CA ASN A 325 -16.97 -2.46 -3.19
C ASN A 325 -15.86 -1.44 -2.94
N VAL A 326 -15.09 -1.64 -1.88
CA VAL A 326 -13.94 -0.79 -1.56
C VAL A 326 -12.70 -1.64 -1.51
N MET A 327 -11.66 -1.18 -2.19
CA MET A 327 -10.32 -1.78 -2.14
C MET A 327 -9.34 -0.76 -1.56
N ASP A 328 -8.45 -1.21 -0.69
CA ASP A 328 -7.41 -0.37 -0.13
C ASP A 328 -6.09 -0.51 -0.89
N ALA A 329 -5.07 0.27 -0.53
CA ALA A 329 -3.77 0.28 -1.22
C ALA A 329 -3.03 -1.06 -1.15
N THR A 330 -3.37 -1.89 -0.17
CA THR A 330 -2.78 -3.23 0.04
C THR A 330 -3.56 -4.34 -0.68
N GLY A 331 -4.66 -4.00 -1.37
CA GLY A 331 -5.48 -4.96 -2.10
C GLY A 331 -6.53 -5.66 -1.24
N CYS A 332 -6.69 -5.28 0.04
CA CYS A 332 -7.81 -5.76 0.84
C CYS A 332 -9.11 -5.27 0.21
N THR A 333 -10.17 -6.10 0.22
CA THR A 333 -11.49 -5.70 -0.28
C THR A 333 -12.56 -5.78 0.82
N GLY A 334 -13.53 -4.87 0.76
CA GLY A 334 -14.73 -4.87 1.60
C GLY A 334 -15.95 -4.50 0.77
N SER A 335 -17.13 -5.00 1.15
CA SER A 335 -18.39 -4.63 0.49
C SER A 335 -19.45 -4.24 1.50
N ALA A 336 -20.28 -3.27 1.14
CA ALA A 336 -21.39 -2.79 1.95
C ALA A 336 -22.54 -2.29 1.08
N VAL A 337 -23.70 -2.10 1.70
CA VAL A 337 -24.93 -1.72 1.00
C VAL A 337 -25.52 -0.46 1.63
N ALA A 338 -25.82 0.53 0.79
CA ALA A 338 -26.63 1.70 1.11
C ALA A 338 -28.03 1.54 0.53
N ILE A 339 -29.05 1.92 1.31
CA ILE A 339 -30.45 1.94 0.86
C ILE A 339 -30.91 3.39 0.88
N VAL A 340 -31.31 3.89 -0.28
CA VAL A 340 -31.93 5.22 -0.46
C VAL A 340 -33.42 4.98 -0.61
N ASN A 341 -34.24 5.53 0.27
CA ASN A 341 -35.70 5.45 0.21
C ASN A 341 -36.29 6.70 -0.46
N GLU A 342 -37.57 6.62 -0.82
CA GLU A 342 -38.38 7.77 -1.24
C GLU A 342 -39.67 7.85 -0.41
N PRO A 343 -40.25 9.06 -0.24
CA PRO A 343 -41.57 9.21 0.37
C PRO A 343 -42.68 8.68 -0.55
N ASP A 344 -43.82 8.31 0.03
CA ASP A 344 -45.01 7.95 -0.75
C ASP A 344 -45.48 9.13 -1.63
N PRO A 345 -46.09 8.89 -2.81
CA PRO A 345 -46.57 9.96 -3.68
C PRO A 345 -47.56 10.90 -2.97
N LEU A 346 -47.35 12.22 -3.08
CA LEU A 346 -48.27 13.21 -2.54
C LEU A 346 -49.59 13.21 -3.33
N GLN A 347 -50.71 12.95 -2.64
CA GLN A 347 -52.05 12.90 -3.20
C GLN A 347 -53.02 13.70 -2.34
N ALA A 348 -53.97 14.39 -2.96
CA ALA A 348 -55.00 15.15 -2.27
C ALA A 348 -56.40 14.80 -2.80
N SER A 349 -57.42 15.02 -1.96
CA SER A 349 -58.83 14.90 -2.37
C SER A 349 -59.62 16.09 -1.85
N THR A 350 -60.55 16.56 -2.68
CA THR A 350 -61.27 17.82 -2.45
C THR A 350 -62.78 17.60 -2.37
N SER A 351 -63.47 18.54 -1.73
CA SER A 351 -64.93 18.64 -1.73
C SER A 351 -65.35 20.09 -1.93
N THR A 352 -66.55 20.30 -2.46
CA THR A 352 -67.08 21.63 -2.76
C THR A 352 -68.50 21.81 -2.24
N ILE A 353 -68.83 23.07 -1.95
CA ILE A 353 -70.18 23.58 -1.77
C ILE A 353 -70.36 24.66 -2.85
N ASP A 354 -71.35 24.45 -3.71
CA ASP A 354 -71.67 25.36 -4.81
C ASP A 354 -72.17 26.71 -4.30
N ALA A 355 -71.94 27.78 -5.05
CA ALA A 355 -72.45 29.10 -4.70
C ALA A 355 -73.97 29.15 -4.92
N SER A 356 -74.68 29.95 -4.10
CA SER A 356 -76.15 29.95 -4.10
C SER A 356 -76.73 30.47 -5.43
N CYS A 357 -76.07 31.41 -6.11
CA CYS A 357 -76.45 31.89 -7.44
C CYS A 357 -75.31 32.58 -8.19
N ILE A 358 -75.54 32.89 -9.47
CA ILE A 358 -74.65 33.75 -10.27
C ILE A 358 -74.49 35.10 -9.57
N GLY A 359 -73.25 35.45 -9.22
CA GLY A 359 -72.89 36.70 -8.54
C GLY A 359 -72.84 36.63 -7.00
N SER A 360 -73.14 35.48 -6.39
CA SER A 360 -72.88 35.25 -4.97
C SER A 360 -71.43 34.81 -4.73
N GLU A 361 -70.87 35.25 -3.61
CA GLU A 361 -69.53 34.89 -3.10
C GLU A 361 -69.71 33.99 -1.87
N ASP A 362 -70.38 32.85 -2.02
CA ASP A 362 -70.70 31.95 -0.90
C ASP A 362 -70.36 30.47 -1.17
N GLY A 363 -69.72 30.17 -2.30
CA GLY A 363 -69.14 28.86 -2.57
C GLY A 363 -67.95 28.55 -1.65
N VAL A 364 -67.71 27.26 -1.40
CA VAL A 364 -66.62 26.77 -0.55
C VAL A 364 -65.92 25.60 -1.22
N ALA A 365 -64.60 25.54 -1.15
CA ALA A 365 -63.80 24.37 -1.49
C ALA A 365 -62.94 23.95 -0.29
N GLU A 366 -62.87 22.65 -0.01
CA GLU A 366 -62.08 22.09 1.09
C GLU A 366 -61.23 20.91 0.60
N VAL A 367 -59.94 20.90 0.94
CA VAL A 367 -59.07 19.73 0.84
C VAL A 367 -59.40 18.80 2.03
N THR A 368 -60.08 17.70 1.74
CA THR A 368 -60.62 16.79 2.76
C THR A 368 -59.61 15.77 3.27
N GLN A 369 -58.63 15.40 2.45
CA GLN A 369 -57.58 14.46 2.81
C GLN A 369 -56.32 14.70 1.97
N VAL A 370 -55.17 14.60 2.62
CA VAL A 370 -53.84 14.54 2.00
C VAL A 370 -53.18 13.22 2.46
N ILE A 371 -52.60 12.46 1.52
CA ILE A 371 -51.90 11.19 1.77
C ILE A 371 -50.54 11.25 1.05
N GLY A 372 -49.50 10.67 1.65
CA GLY A 372 -48.14 10.68 1.10
C GLY A 372 -47.40 12.01 1.31
N GLY A 373 -46.23 12.16 0.69
CA GLY A 373 -45.31 13.29 0.93
C GLY A 373 -44.82 13.39 2.38
N THR A 374 -44.11 14.48 2.68
CA THR A 374 -43.50 14.75 3.98
C THR A 374 -44.25 15.88 4.71
N PRO A 375 -45.03 15.60 5.78
CA PRO A 375 -45.71 16.66 6.55
C PRO A 375 -44.72 17.61 7.24
N PRO A 376 -45.08 18.89 7.49
CA PRO A 376 -46.39 19.53 7.29
C PRO A 376 -46.71 19.92 5.84
N TYR A 377 -48.00 20.10 5.54
CA TYR A 377 -48.48 20.57 4.22
C TYR A 377 -48.90 22.04 4.23
N SER A 378 -48.65 22.72 3.12
CA SER A 378 -49.10 24.07 2.81
C SER A 378 -50.11 24.06 1.66
N TYR A 379 -50.95 25.09 1.58
CA TYR A 379 -52.04 25.18 0.60
C TYR A 379 -52.06 26.57 0.00
N ASN A 380 -52.07 26.65 -1.31
CA ASN A 380 -52.16 27.89 -2.07
C ASN A 380 -53.25 27.78 -3.14
N TRP A 381 -54.34 28.51 -2.94
CA TRP A 381 -55.46 28.54 -3.87
C TRP A 381 -55.24 29.57 -4.98
N SER A 382 -55.77 29.34 -6.18
CA SER A 382 -55.62 30.21 -7.36
C SER A 382 -56.19 31.63 -7.17
N ASP A 383 -57.03 31.83 -6.16
CA ASP A 383 -57.60 33.12 -5.76
C ASP A 383 -56.79 33.82 -4.65
N GLY A 384 -55.68 33.21 -4.21
CA GLY A 384 -54.76 33.75 -3.20
C GLY A 384 -55.10 33.37 -1.76
N GLN A 385 -56.10 32.51 -1.52
CA GLN A 385 -56.37 31.99 -0.17
C GLN A 385 -55.32 30.96 0.26
N SER A 386 -55.13 30.83 1.58
CA SER A 386 -54.21 29.87 2.19
C SER A 386 -54.92 29.01 3.23
N GLY A 387 -54.45 27.78 3.41
CA GLY A 387 -55.07 26.77 4.28
C GLY A 387 -55.97 25.77 3.52
N PRO A 388 -56.41 24.70 4.21
CA PRO A 388 -57.12 23.60 3.56
C PRO A 388 -58.55 23.96 3.08
N ILE A 389 -59.09 25.13 3.45
CA ILE A 389 -60.44 25.56 3.09
C ILE A 389 -60.37 26.94 2.44
N ALA A 390 -60.93 27.07 1.24
CA ALA A 390 -61.19 28.33 0.56
C ALA A 390 -62.69 28.64 0.60
N ILE A 391 -63.04 29.87 1.02
CA ILE A 391 -64.41 30.31 1.23
C ILE A 391 -64.72 31.56 0.40
N ASN A 392 -66.00 31.91 0.27
CA ASN A 392 -66.48 33.05 -0.51
C ASN A 392 -66.14 32.98 -2.00
N LEU A 393 -66.18 31.76 -2.55
CA LEU A 393 -65.86 31.52 -3.95
C LEU A 393 -67.08 31.82 -4.83
N ASN A 394 -66.85 32.49 -5.96
CA ASN A 394 -67.86 32.61 -7.02
C ASN A 394 -67.95 31.29 -7.81
N PRO A 395 -69.01 31.08 -8.60
CA PRO A 395 -69.03 30.01 -9.58
C PRO A 395 -67.83 30.10 -10.53
N GLY A 396 -67.10 29.00 -10.70
CA GLY A 396 -65.88 28.99 -11.50
C GLY A 396 -64.95 27.82 -11.19
N ASN A 397 -63.83 27.76 -11.90
CA ASN A 397 -62.78 26.77 -11.68
C ASN A 397 -61.69 27.38 -10.82
N TYR A 398 -61.31 26.68 -9.76
CA TYR A 398 -60.22 27.04 -8.87
C TYR A 398 -59.21 25.90 -8.83
N THR A 399 -57.94 26.22 -8.63
CA THR A 399 -56.93 25.21 -8.36
C THR A 399 -56.35 25.43 -6.97
N VAL A 400 -56.01 24.35 -6.29
CA VAL A 400 -55.19 24.39 -5.07
C VAL A 400 -53.88 23.67 -5.34
N THR A 401 -52.78 24.36 -5.11
CA THR A 401 -51.45 23.75 -5.03
C THR A 401 -51.23 23.37 -3.57
N ILE A 402 -51.06 22.08 -3.31
CA ILE A 402 -50.66 21.54 -2.01
C ILE A 402 -49.18 21.20 -2.10
N SER A 403 -48.37 21.80 -1.23
CA SER A 403 -46.93 21.54 -1.17
C SER A 403 -46.58 20.94 0.21
N ASP A 404 -45.72 19.93 0.24
CA ASP A 404 -45.23 19.33 1.48
C ASP A 404 -43.99 20.07 2.05
N ASP A 405 -43.38 19.57 3.13
CA ASP A 405 -42.23 20.22 3.81
C ASP A 405 -40.95 20.24 2.97
N ASN A 406 -40.88 19.39 1.92
CA ASN A 406 -39.79 19.32 0.97
C ASN A 406 -40.11 20.07 -0.34
N ASP A 407 -41.16 20.90 -0.36
CA ASP A 407 -41.67 21.65 -1.51
C ASP A 407 -42.16 20.74 -2.68
N CYS A 408 -42.53 19.48 -2.40
CA CYS A 408 -43.15 18.61 -3.39
C CYS A 408 -44.62 19.01 -3.60
N GLU A 409 -45.03 19.27 -4.84
CA GLU A 409 -46.37 19.83 -5.12
C GLU A 409 -47.33 18.84 -5.81
N VAL A 410 -48.60 18.91 -5.41
CA VAL A 410 -49.73 18.36 -6.17
C VAL A 410 -50.76 19.46 -6.41
N VAL A 411 -51.31 19.52 -7.63
CA VAL A 411 -52.31 20.53 -8.02
C VAL A 411 -53.64 19.84 -8.25
N GLU A 412 -54.64 20.23 -7.45
CA GLU A 412 -56.02 19.77 -7.62
C GLU A 412 -56.88 20.87 -8.24
N MET A 413 -57.74 20.49 -9.18
CA MET A 413 -58.73 21.38 -9.77
C MET A 413 -60.10 21.13 -9.13
N VAL A 414 -60.74 22.19 -8.64
CA VAL A 414 -62.11 22.16 -8.12
C VAL A 414 -62.99 23.08 -8.93
N GLN A 415 -64.24 22.68 -9.12
CA GLN A 415 -65.25 23.49 -9.78
C GLN A 415 -66.33 23.86 -8.77
N ILE A 416 -66.54 25.15 -8.57
CA ILE A 416 -67.67 25.69 -7.81
C ILE A 416 -68.82 25.90 -8.80
N GLY A 417 -69.88 25.12 -8.64
CA GLY A 417 -71.11 25.21 -9.41
C GLY A 417 -72.09 26.24 -8.86
N ILE A 418 -73.35 26.13 -9.27
CA ILE A 418 -74.46 26.99 -8.85
C ILE A 418 -75.59 26.09 -8.36
N ASP A 419 -76.04 26.26 -7.12
CA ASP A 419 -77.08 25.40 -6.52
C ASP A 419 -78.50 25.78 -6.97
N ASN A 420 -78.78 27.06 -7.23
CA ASN A 420 -80.11 27.56 -7.60
C ASN A 420 -80.09 28.39 -8.89
N ASP A 421 -79.89 27.71 -10.02
CA ASP A 421 -79.83 28.33 -11.35
C ASP A 421 -81.19 28.92 -11.75
N LEU A 422 -81.26 30.25 -11.86
CA LEU A 422 -82.40 31.00 -12.39
C LEU A 422 -82.14 31.26 -13.86
N ASP A 423 -82.97 30.69 -14.72
CA ASP A 423 -82.94 30.91 -16.16
C ASP A 423 -84.09 31.82 -16.60
N VAL A 424 -83.87 32.57 -17.67
CA VAL A 424 -84.88 33.43 -18.30
C VAL A 424 -84.96 33.13 -19.79
N SER A 425 -86.15 32.72 -20.23
CA SER A 425 -86.44 32.56 -21.65
C SER A 425 -87.32 33.71 -22.16
N VAL A 426 -87.01 34.24 -23.34
CA VAL A 426 -87.81 35.28 -23.99
C VAL A 426 -88.36 34.76 -25.32
N GLN A 427 -89.68 34.82 -25.49
CA GLN A 427 -90.35 34.54 -26.75
C GLN A 427 -90.59 35.85 -27.48
N VAL A 428 -90.02 35.99 -28.67
CA VAL A 428 -90.17 37.18 -29.53
C VAL A 428 -91.11 36.93 -30.69
N ASN A 429 -91.86 37.95 -31.08
CA ASN A 429 -92.62 37.99 -32.32
C ASN A 429 -92.13 39.21 -33.12
N ASN A 430 -91.53 38.93 -34.27
CA ASN A 430 -90.80 39.90 -35.09
C ASN A 430 -91.72 40.62 -36.10
N PRO A 431 -91.49 41.92 -36.39
CA PRO A 431 -92.20 42.61 -37.46
C PRO A 431 -91.83 42.04 -38.85
N PRO A 432 -92.77 42.00 -39.82
CA PRO A 432 -92.57 41.32 -41.10
C PRO A 432 -91.68 42.06 -42.11
N CYS A 433 -91.47 43.38 -41.95
CA CYS A 433 -90.63 44.20 -42.83
C CYS A 433 -89.76 45.15 -42.00
N ALA A 434 -88.55 45.46 -42.50
CA ALA A 434 -87.66 46.43 -41.89
C ALA A 434 -88.33 47.82 -41.78
N GLY A 435 -88.33 48.42 -40.58
CA GLY A 435 -88.91 49.74 -40.29
C GLY A 435 -90.33 49.78 -39.68
N SER A 436 -90.95 48.63 -39.35
CA SER A 436 -92.24 48.56 -38.61
C SER A 436 -92.05 48.52 -37.07
N MET A 437 -93.04 48.96 -36.27
CA MET A 437 -93.04 48.99 -34.80
C MET A 437 -93.97 47.94 -34.15
N ASP A 438 -94.23 46.83 -34.83
CA ASP A 438 -95.29 45.88 -34.45
C ASP A 438 -94.77 44.64 -33.69
N GLY A 439 -93.51 44.65 -33.23
CA GLY A 439 -92.89 43.53 -32.51
C GLY A 439 -93.37 43.36 -31.06
N MET A 440 -93.23 42.15 -30.51
CA MET A 440 -93.63 41.79 -29.13
C MET A 440 -92.62 40.82 -28.50
N ALA A 441 -92.42 40.89 -27.18
CA ALA A 441 -91.62 39.93 -26.43
C ALA A 441 -92.27 39.55 -25.09
N THR A 442 -92.18 38.26 -24.70
CA THR A 442 -92.66 37.73 -23.41
C THR A 442 -91.54 36.96 -22.71
N ALA A 443 -91.21 37.35 -21.48
CA ALA A 443 -90.20 36.68 -20.65
C ALA A 443 -90.84 35.68 -19.68
N THR A 444 -90.18 34.54 -19.47
CA THR A 444 -90.54 33.52 -18.49
C THR A 444 -89.30 33.13 -17.69
N GLY A 445 -89.33 33.37 -16.37
CA GLY A 445 -88.33 32.83 -15.45
C GLY A 445 -88.60 31.36 -15.14
N THR A 446 -87.58 30.52 -15.19
CA THR A 446 -87.61 29.08 -14.85
C THR A 446 -86.38 28.73 -14.01
N GLY A 447 -86.53 27.93 -12.96
CA GLY A 447 -85.49 27.81 -11.92
C GLY A 447 -85.58 28.94 -10.89
N GLY A 448 -84.69 29.00 -9.90
CA GLY A 448 -84.80 29.95 -8.78
C GLY A 448 -86.04 29.74 -7.87
N GLN A 449 -86.22 30.64 -6.90
CA GLN A 449 -87.37 30.64 -5.99
C GLN A 449 -88.44 31.67 -6.39
N ALA A 450 -89.65 31.23 -6.76
CA ALA A 450 -90.77 32.13 -7.03
C ALA A 450 -91.21 32.93 -5.77
N PRO A 451 -91.76 34.16 -5.89
CA PRO A 451 -92.17 34.87 -7.11
C PRO A 451 -91.05 35.61 -7.85
N TYR A 452 -91.20 35.75 -9.18
CA TYR A 452 -90.26 36.48 -10.04
C TYR A 452 -90.69 37.93 -10.27
N THR A 453 -89.72 38.83 -10.37
CA THR A 453 -89.90 40.22 -10.84
C THR A 453 -89.18 40.43 -12.17
N TYR A 454 -89.69 41.33 -13.01
CA TYR A 454 -89.17 41.59 -14.38
C TYR A 454 -88.83 43.07 -14.51
N ALA A 455 -87.67 43.38 -15.07
CA ALA A 455 -87.24 44.74 -15.41
C ALA A 455 -86.70 44.75 -16.84
N TRP A 456 -87.36 45.48 -17.73
CA TRP A 456 -86.97 45.57 -19.15
C TRP A 456 -86.20 46.86 -19.44
N SER A 457 -85.33 46.83 -20.43
CA SER A 457 -84.51 47.98 -20.87
C SER A 457 -85.31 49.21 -21.29
N ASN A 458 -86.56 49.02 -21.71
CA ASN A 458 -87.50 50.10 -22.05
C ASN A 458 -88.35 50.60 -20.86
N GLY A 459 -88.06 50.13 -19.64
CA GLY A 459 -88.72 50.53 -18.40
C GLY A 459 -90.00 49.77 -18.05
N ALA A 460 -90.40 48.75 -18.81
CA ALA A 460 -91.54 47.90 -18.48
C ALA A 460 -91.23 46.98 -17.27
N THR A 461 -92.27 46.52 -16.57
CA THR A 461 -92.15 45.66 -15.36
C THR A 461 -93.06 44.42 -15.34
N GLY A 462 -93.89 44.24 -16.37
CA GLY A 462 -94.68 43.01 -16.56
C GLY A 462 -93.87 41.94 -17.29
N ASN A 463 -94.37 40.70 -17.36
CA ASN A 463 -93.66 39.62 -18.08
C ASN A 463 -93.84 39.67 -19.62
N THR A 464 -94.61 40.62 -20.17
CA THR A 464 -94.79 40.81 -21.62
C THR A 464 -94.71 42.29 -21.99
N VAL A 465 -94.07 42.58 -23.13
CA VAL A 465 -93.86 43.92 -23.69
C VAL A 465 -94.23 43.94 -25.18
N MET A 466 -94.91 45.00 -25.64
CA MET A 466 -95.45 45.13 -27.01
C MET A 466 -95.00 46.44 -27.67
N ASN A 467 -95.20 46.56 -28.98
CA ASN A 467 -94.84 47.70 -29.83
C ASN A 467 -93.32 47.94 -29.89
N LEU A 468 -92.55 46.87 -30.00
CA LEU A 468 -91.11 46.94 -30.15
C LEU A 468 -90.76 47.13 -31.63
N GLY A 469 -89.91 48.13 -31.91
CA GLY A 469 -89.26 48.28 -33.21
C GLY A 469 -88.01 47.40 -33.30
N GLU A 470 -87.36 47.40 -34.46
CA GLU A 470 -86.06 46.74 -34.62
C GLU A 470 -85.05 47.30 -33.60
N GLY A 471 -84.39 46.42 -32.86
CA GLY A 471 -83.45 46.82 -31.81
C GLY A 471 -83.14 45.70 -30.83
N ILE A 472 -82.10 45.93 -30.03
CA ILE A 472 -81.69 45.03 -28.94
C ILE A 472 -82.33 45.53 -27.65
N TYR A 473 -82.96 44.61 -26.93
CA TYR A 473 -83.59 44.84 -25.64
C TYR A 473 -83.04 43.84 -24.63
N ASP A 474 -83.09 44.20 -23.35
CA ASP A 474 -82.76 43.29 -22.26
C ASP A 474 -83.92 43.19 -21.27
N VAL A 475 -83.98 42.05 -20.59
CA VAL A 475 -84.82 41.83 -19.42
C VAL A 475 -84.00 41.20 -18.33
N THR A 476 -84.08 41.79 -17.13
CA THR A 476 -83.58 41.19 -15.90
C THR A 476 -84.76 40.57 -15.15
N VAL A 477 -84.67 39.27 -14.88
CA VAL A 477 -85.60 38.54 -14.02
C VAL A 477 -84.93 38.31 -12.67
N THR A 478 -85.60 38.66 -11.58
CA THR A 478 -85.10 38.44 -10.23
C THR A 478 -86.05 37.54 -9.46
N ASP A 479 -85.54 36.50 -8.82
CA ASP A 479 -86.31 35.60 -7.98
C ASP A 479 -86.48 36.13 -6.53
N ALA A 480 -87.10 35.35 -5.64
CA ALA A 480 -87.37 35.73 -4.26
C ALA A 480 -86.14 35.70 -3.33
N LEU A 481 -85.05 35.02 -3.73
CA LEU A 481 -83.79 34.99 -3.00
C LEU A 481 -82.83 36.09 -3.47
N GLY A 482 -83.21 36.84 -4.51
CA GLY A 482 -82.41 37.92 -5.08
C GLY A 482 -81.49 37.46 -6.21
N CYS A 483 -81.60 36.22 -6.67
CA CYS A 483 -80.88 35.71 -7.83
C CYS A 483 -81.37 36.44 -9.08
N MET A 484 -80.46 36.95 -9.90
CA MET A 484 -80.79 37.72 -11.10
C MET A 484 -80.34 36.98 -12.36
N ALA A 485 -81.25 36.83 -13.32
CA ALA A 485 -80.96 36.34 -14.66
C ALA A 485 -81.26 37.44 -15.66
N MET A 486 -80.25 37.88 -16.40
CA MET A 486 -80.43 38.86 -17.48
C MET A 486 -80.28 38.15 -18.82
N THR A 487 -81.21 38.38 -19.72
CA THR A 487 -81.04 38.00 -21.12
C THR A 487 -81.23 39.20 -22.02
N LEU A 488 -80.37 39.27 -23.03
CA LEU A 488 -80.55 40.12 -24.19
C LEU A 488 -81.36 39.36 -25.24
N PHE A 489 -82.19 40.07 -25.98
CA PHE A 489 -82.90 39.55 -27.14
C PHE A 489 -83.03 40.67 -28.17
N GLN A 490 -83.13 40.28 -29.43
CA GLN A 490 -83.29 41.24 -30.51
C GLN A 490 -84.66 41.08 -31.13
N ILE A 491 -85.32 42.21 -31.37
CA ILE A 491 -86.43 42.28 -32.32
C ILE A 491 -85.79 42.58 -33.67
N VAL A 492 -85.91 41.64 -34.60
CA VAL A 492 -85.39 41.74 -35.97
C VAL A 492 -86.54 41.78 -36.95
N ALA A 493 -86.39 42.48 -38.07
CA ALA A 493 -87.30 42.29 -39.19
C ALA A 493 -86.89 41.04 -40.00
N LEU A 494 -87.83 40.41 -40.71
CA LEU A 494 -87.50 39.31 -41.61
C LEU A 494 -86.68 39.82 -42.82
N ASP A 495 -85.56 39.15 -43.12
CA ASP A 495 -84.54 39.60 -44.07
C ASP A 495 -85.02 39.67 -45.52
N ALA A 496 -84.60 40.73 -46.23
CA ALA A 496 -84.59 40.74 -47.69
C ALA A 496 -83.63 39.67 -48.24
N PRO A 497 -83.83 39.14 -49.46
CA PRO A 497 -82.88 38.19 -50.04
C PRO A 497 -81.49 38.83 -50.16
N SER A 498 -80.43 38.07 -49.94
CA SER A 498 -79.04 38.43 -50.22
C SER A 498 -78.55 37.58 -51.40
N CYS A 499 -77.70 38.13 -52.27
CA CYS A 499 -77.16 37.38 -53.40
C CYS A 499 -75.64 37.48 -53.47
N ASN A 500 -74.99 36.39 -53.88
CA ASN A 500 -73.55 36.31 -54.15
C ASN A 500 -73.29 35.69 -55.52
N ALA A 501 -72.62 36.43 -56.40
CA ALA A 501 -72.21 35.96 -57.72
C ALA A 501 -70.74 35.53 -57.68
N PHE A 502 -70.38 34.36 -58.21
CA PHE A 502 -69.02 33.83 -58.20
C PHE A 502 -68.69 33.04 -59.48
N VAL A 503 -67.39 32.84 -59.73
CA VAL A 503 -66.90 32.03 -60.85
C VAL A 503 -67.02 30.55 -60.49
N GLU A 504 -67.77 29.81 -61.29
CA GLU A 504 -67.90 28.36 -61.18
C GLU A 504 -66.81 27.64 -61.98
N ASN A 505 -66.45 28.16 -63.16
CA ASN A 505 -65.33 27.67 -63.97
C ASN A 505 -64.49 28.85 -64.49
N GLU A 506 -63.18 28.81 -64.23
CA GLU A 506 -62.17 29.72 -64.80
C GLU A 506 -61.98 29.46 -66.30
N ILE A 507 -61.35 30.42 -67.00
CA ILE A 507 -61.03 30.28 -68.42
C ILE A 507 -59.93 29.23 -68.58
N SER A 508 -60.20 28.18 -69.37
CA SER A 508 -59.30 27.03 -69.45
C SER A 508 -57.98 27.32 -70.17
N VAL A 509 -57.93 28.36 -71.00
CA VAL A 509 -56.77 28.77 -71.80
C VAL A 509 -56.79 30.27 -72.11
N PRO A 510 -55.62 30.91 -72.28
CA PRO A 510 -55.49 32.30 -72.70
C PRO A 510 -56.42 32.68 -73.86
N GLY A 511 -57.45 33.49 -73.56
CA GLY A 511 -58.41 33.99 -74.55
C GLY A 511 -59.67 33.14 -74.81
N GLY A 512 -59.98 32.17 -73.94
CA GLY A 512 -61.21 31.37 -74.00
C GLY A 512 -62.52 32.13 -73.67
N SER A 513 -63.67 31.48 -73.93
CA SER A 513 -65.02 31.99 -73.61
C SER A 513 -65.91 30.93 -72.96
N ASP A 514 -65.27 29.99 -72.27
CA ASP A 514 -65.88 28.86 -71.58
C ASP A 514 -66.13 29.13 -70.09
N GLY A 515 -65.89 30.36 -69.62
CA GLY A 515 -66.14 30.76 -68.26
C GLY A 515 -67.61 30.60 -67.85
N VAL A 516 -67.84 30.18 -66.61
CA VAL A 516 -69.18 30.03 -66.03
C VAL A 516 -69.23 30.79 -64.72
N VAL A 517 -70.27 31.61 -64.55
CA VAL A 517 -70.56 32.28 -63.28
C VAL A 517 -71.94 31.86 -62.78
N ASN A 518 -72.11 31.87 -61.47
CA ASN A 518 -73.34 31.41 -60.82
C ASN A 518 -73.73 32.39 -59.71
N VAL A 519 -75.02 32.47 -59.36
CA VAL A 519 -75.52 33.22 -58.21
C VAL A 519 -76.22 32.32 -57.22
N THR A 520 -75.78 32.38 -55.98
CA THR A 520 -76.48 31.81 -54.84
C THR A 520 -77.27 32.89 -54.12
N VAL A 521 -78.51 32.58 -53.75
CA VAL A 521 -79.40 33.47 -53.00
C VAL A 521 -79.65 32.87 -51.64
N SER A 522 -79.41 33.67 -50.61
CA SER A 522 -79.64 33.30 -49.21
C SER A 522 -80.51 34.37 -48.55
N GLY A 523 -81.45 33.95 -47.70
CA GLY A 523 -82.44 34.86 -47.10
C GLY A 523 -83.60 35.21 -48.06
N GLY A 524 -84.60 35.92 -47.53
CA GLY A 524 -85.87 36.15 -48.23
C GLY A 524 -86.81 34.93 -48.25
N THR A 525 -88.02 35.12 -48.77
CA THR A 525 -89.03 34.06 -48.89
C THR A 525 -89.14 33.56 -50.34
N MET A 526 -88.93 32.27 -50.58
CA MET A 526 -89.06 31.67 -51.93
C MET A 526 -90.49 31.76 -52.48
N PRO A 527 -90.70 31.80 -53.83
CA PRO A 527 -89.70 31.71 -54.90
C PRO A 527 -88.94 33.01 -55.21
N TYR A 528 -87.70 32.88 -55.73
CA TYR A 528 -86.87 34.00 -56.18
C TYR A 528 -86.94 34.24 -57.69
N MET A 529 -86.78 35.49 -58.12
CA MET A 529 -86.62 35.90 -59.53
C MET A 529 -85.22 36.51 -59.74
N TYR A 530 -84.59 36.23 -60.89
CA TYR A 530 -83.22 36.66 -61.23
C TYR A 530 -83.17 37.50 -62.52
N GLU A 531 -82.34 38.53 -62.57
CA GLU A 531 -82.09 39.35 -63.76
C GLU A 531 -80.60 39.75 -63.84
N TRP A 532 -79.84 39.13 -64.74
CA TRP A 532 -78.42 39.39 -64.96
C TRP A 532 -78.19 40.59 -65.91
N SER A 533 -77.03 41.24 -65.81
CA SER A 533 -76.62 42.39 -66.63
C SER A 533 -76.51 42.10 -68.12
N ASN A 534 -76.31 40.83 -68.49
CA ASN A 534 -76.33 40.36 -69.87
C ASN A 534 -77.71 39.84 -70.32
N GLY A 535 -78.74 39.95 -69.47
CA GLY A 535 -80.11 39.57 -69.75
C GLY A 535 -80.50 38.12 -69.41
N ALA A 536 -79.61 37.34 -68.82
CA ALA A 536 -79.95 36.00 -68.33
C ALA A 536 -80.91 36.07 -67.11
N THR A 537 -81.77 35.07 -66.92
CA THR A 537 -82.81 35.06 -65.87
C THR A 537 -82.77 33.81 -64.98
N THR A 538 -81.71 33.02 -65.09
CA THR A 538 -81.44 31.81 -64.30
C THR A 538 -80.35 32.06 -63.27
N ALA A 539 -80.23 31.21 -62.24
CA ALA A 539 -79.17 31.34 -61.25
C ALA A 539 -77.75 31.13 -61.84
N GLN A 540 -77.60 30.26 -62.83
CA GLN A 540 -76.32 30.02 -63.53
C GLN A 540 -76.27 30.77 -64.88
N ASN A 541 -75.09 31.28 -65.26
CA ASN A 541 -74.82 32.04 -66.47
C ASN A 541 -73.44 31.63 -67.06
N GLY A 542 -73.42 30.93 -68.20
CA GLY A 542 -72.20 30.35 -68.76
C GLY A 542 -71.89 30.77 -70.20
N GLY A 543 -70.67 30.46 -70.67
CA GLY A 543 -70.18 30.84 -72.00
C GLY A 543 -69.59 32.24 -72.03
N LEU A 544 -68.86 32.60 -70.98
CA LEU A 544 -68.42 33.95 -70.68
C LEU A 544 -66.92 34.11 -70.96
N SER A 545 -66.56 35.19 -71.64
CA SER A 545 -65.18 35.66 -71.75
C SER A 545 -64.80 36.51 -70.53
N GLU A 546 -63.52 36.82 -70.39
CA GLU A 546 -62.98 37.77 -69.41
C GLU A 546 -63.88 39.02 -69.33
N GLY A 547 -64.29 39.39 -68.12
CA GLY A 547 -65.23 40.49 -67.91
C GLY A 547 -65.90 40.48 -66.54
N ILE A 548 -66.79 41.46 -66.32
CA ILE A 548 -67.55 41.65 -65.08
C ILE A 548 -69.05 41.42 -65.33
N TYR A 549 -69.71 40.58 -64.52
CA TYR A 549 -71.13 40.23 -64.64
C TYR A 549 -71.90 40.54 -63.34
N SER A 550 -73.13 41.07 -63.41
CA SER A 550 -73.96 41.40 -62.21
C SER A 550 -75.40 40.87 -62.31
N VAL A 551 -76.10 40.68 -61.18
CA VAL A 551 -77.48 40.13 -61.10
C VAL A 551 -78.33 40.76 -60.01
N THR A 552 -79.60 41.05 -60.30
CA THR A 552 -80.62 41.49 -59.35
C THR A 552 -81.56 40.34 -58.98
N VAL A 553 -81.90 40.20 -57.69
CA VAL A 553 -82.73 39.10 -57.15
C VAL A 553 -83.90 39.65 -56.33
N THR A 554 -85.11 39.10 -56.53
CA THR A 554 -86.36 39.49 -55.81
C THR A 554 -87.05 38.28 -55.19
N ASP A 555 -87.55 38.40 -53.95
CA ASP A 555 -88.27 37.34 -53.22
C ASP A 555 -89.82 37.44 -53.29
N ALA A 556 -90.52 36.45 -52.70
CA ALA A 556 -91.99 36.33 -52.72
C ALA A 556 -92.74 37.34 -51.84
N ASN A 557 -92.06 37.93 -50.85
CA ASN A 557 -92.60 39.01 -50.02
C ASN A 557 -92.34 40.40 -50.65
N GLY A 558 -91.64 40.46 -51.79
CA GLY A 558 -91.38 41.67 -52.57
C GLY A 558 -90.06 42.38 -52.25
N CYS A 559 -89.15 41.75 -51.51
CA CYS A 559 -87.85 42.30 -51.13
C CYS A 559 -86.78 42.04 -52.23
N MET A 560 -85.84 42.98 -52.47
CA MET A 560 -84.88 42.94 -53.61
C MET A 560 -83.40 43.16 -53.20
N THR A 561 -82.43 42.59 -53.97
CA THR A 561 -80.97 42.75 -53.80
C THR A 561 -80.16 42.64 -55.13
N THR A 562 -78.86 43.00 -55.18
CA THR A 562 -78.00 42.94 -56.39
C THR A 562 -76.50 42.65 -56.08
N CYS A 563 -75.80 41.85 -56.91
CA CYS A 563 -74.40 41.39 -56.72
C CYS A 563 -73.61 41.21 -58.07
N SER A 564 -72.25 41.10 -58.05
CA SER A 564 -71.37 41.03 -59.26
C SER A 564 -70.04 40.22 -59.13
N VAL A 565 -69.39 39.79 -60.23
CA VAL A 565 -68.18 38.89 -60.29
C VAL A 565 -67.19 39.14 -61.49
N ILE A 566 -65.89 38.74 -61.40
CA ILE A 566 -64.73 38.89 -62.37
C ILE A 566 -63.96 37.54 -62.64
N LEU A 567 -63.23 37.32 -63.77
CA LEU A 567 -62.63 36.02 -64.30
C LEU A 567 -61.14 36.14 -64.91
N GLY A 568 -60.05 35.31 -64.61
CA GLY A 568 -58.54 35.43 -65.02
C GLY A 568 -57.48 34.19 -64.90
N GLU A 569 -56.08 34.26 -65.11
CA GLU A 569 -55.01 33.11 -65.32
C GLU A 569 -53.46 33.15 -64.74
N PRO A 570 -52.62 32.04 -64.40
CA PRO A 570 -51.10 32.02 -63.95
C PRO A 570 -49.99 30.77 -64.12
N PRO A 571 -48.57 30.87 -63.97
CA PRO A 571 -47.41 29.77 -63.86
C PRO A 571 -46.12 29.78 -62.80
N SER A 572 -45.17 28.73 -62.57
CA SER A 572 -43.91 28.55 -61.60
C SER A 572 -42.81 27.31 -61.63
N ALA A 573 -41.47 27.36 -61.19
CA ALA A 573 -40.33 26.27 -61.12
C ALA A 573 -39.36 26.10 -59.83
N LYS A 574 -38.31 25.17 -59.71
CA LYS A 574 -37.39 24.85 -58.50
C LYS A 574 -35.93 24.26 -58.72
N VAL A 575 -34.93 24.44 -57.79
CA VAL A 575 -33.54 23.82 -57.80
C VAL A 575 -32.86 23.56 -56.41
N GLY A 576 -32.01 22.54 -56.23
CA GLY A 576 -31.23 22.27 -54.98
C GLY A 576 -30.27 21.06 -55.06
N ASP A 577 -29.80 20.58 -53.89
CA ASP A 577 -29.47 19.18 -53.51
C ASP A 577 -28.55 19.12 -52.26
N LYS A 578 -27.25 18.79 -52.33
CA LYS A 578 -26.42 18.44 -51.15
C LYS A 578 -24.96 18.94 -51.17
N VAL A 579 -24.43 19.22 -49.97
CA VAL A 579 -22.98 19.37 -49.71
C VAL A 579 -22.52 18.27 -48.76
N TRP A 580 -21.47 17.52 -49.11
CA TRP A 580 -21.00 16.36 -48.34
C TRP A 580 -19.50 16.37 -48.08
N ASN A 581 -19.09 15.66 -47.02
CA ASN A 581 -17.69 15.43 -46.69
C ASN A 581 -17.19 14.20 -47.45
N ASP A 582 -16.40 14.41 -48.48
CA ASP A 582 -15.73 13.38 -49.28
C ASP A 582 -14.53 12.84 -48.49
N GLU A 583 -14.73 11.73 -47.79
CA GLU A 583 -13.76 11.21 -46.81
C GLU A 583 -12.58 10.50 -47.48
N ASP A 584 -12.79 9.94 -48.67
CA ASP A 584 -11.77 9.22 -49.42
C ASP A 584 -11.19 10.00 -50.61
N GLN A 585 -11.73 11.20 -50.85
CA GLN A 585 -11.28 12.21 -51.81
C GLN A 585 -11.39 11.75 -53.27
N ASP A 586 -12.37 10.90 -53.56
CA ASP A 586 -12.55 10.35 -54.90
C ASP A 586 -13.47 11.20 -55.81
N GLY A 587 -14.21 12.15 -55.23
CA GLY A 587 -15.12 13.06 -55.92
C GLY A 587 -16.52 12.52 -56.17
N ILE A 588 -16.89 11.39 -55.55
CA ILE A 588 -18.17 10.71 -55.68
C ILE A 588 -18.86 10.68 -54.31
N GLN A 589 -20.18 10.88 -54.29
CA GLN A 589 -21.01 10.77 -53.09
C GLN A 589 -21.23 9.30 -52.73
N ASP A 590 -20.44 8.81 -51.77
CA ASP A 590 -20.46 7.42 -51.35
C ASP A 590 -21.39 7.13 -50.16
N VAL A 591 -21.83 5.87 -50.06
CA VAL A 591 -22.69 5.42 -48.97
C VAL A 591 -21.90 5.42 -47.66
N GLY A 592 -22.19 6.38 -46.79
CA GLY A 592 -21.56 6.54 -45.48
C GLY A 592 -20.99 7.93 -45.27
N GLU A 593 -20.80 8.69 -46.34
CA GLU A 593 -20.24 10.03 -46.28
C GLU A 593 -21.25 11.05 -45.70
N PRO A 594 -20.86 11.79 -44.65
CA PRO A 594 -21.78 12.68 -43.97
C PRO A 594 -22.02 13.96 -44.77
N GLY A 595 -23.23 14.50 -44.67
CA GLY A 595 -23.54 15.84 -45.16
C GLY A 595 -22.91 16.93 -44.28
N VAL A 596 -22.55 18.06 -44.88
CA VAL A 596 -21.93 19.19 -44.16
C VAL A 596 -22.95 20.32 -43.99
N GLY A 597 -23.41 20.51 -42.76
CA GLY A 597 -24.35 21.57 -42.42
C GLY A 597 -23.70 22.94 -42.20
N GLY A 598 -24.47 24.00 -42.44
CA GLY A 598 -24.04 25.39 -42.23
C GLY A 598 -23.20 25.99 -43.36
N VAL A 599 -23.10 25.31 -44.51
CA VAL A 599 -22.41 25.84 -45.71
C VAL A 599 -23.32 26.86 -46.38
N GLN A 600 -22.80 28.06 -46.66
CA GLN A 600 -23.57 29.11 -47.35
C GLN A 600 -23.60 28.83 -48.86
N VAL A 601 -24.82 28.83 -49.42
CA VAL A 601 -25.10 28.55 -50.84
C VAL A 601 -25.79 29.75 -51.49
N ILE A 602 -25.23 30.26 -52.58
CA ILE A 602 -25.68 31.49 -53.25
C ILE A 602 -26.05 31.18 -54.71
N LEU A 603 -27.33 31.38 -55.07
CA LEU A 603 -27.83 31.26 -56.45
C LEU A 603 -27.81 32.65 -57.13
N THR A 604 -27.14 32.77 -58.27
CA THR A 604 -27.13 34.02 -59.06
C THR A 604 -27.44 33.76 -60.54
N GLY A 605 -28.16 34.67 -61.20
CA GLY A 605 -28.54 34.51 -62.61
C GLY A 605 -29.56 35.52 -63.11
N THR A 606 -30.30 35.16 -64.17
CA THR A 606 -31.42 35.96 -64.71
C THR A 606 -32.66 35.10 -65.01
N ASP A 607 -33.88 35.62 -64.76
CA ASP A 607 -35.12 34.97 -65.21
C ASP A 607 -35.31 35.04 -66.75
N GLU A 608 -36.36 34.42 -67.28
CA GLU A 608 -36.71 34.45 -68.73
C GLU A 608 -36.94 35.87 -69.27
N ASP A 609 -37.32 36.82 -68.40
CA ASP A 609 -37.51 38.23 -68.72
C ASP A 609 -36.19 39.05 -68.64
N GLY A 610 -35.08 38.42 -68.22
CA GLY A 610 -33.76 39.01 -68.11
C GLY A 610 -33.51 39.79 -66.80
N ASN A 611 -34.39 39.66 -65.79
CA ASN A 611 -34.19 40.27 -64.48
C ASN A 611 -33.19 39.48 -63.66
N ALA A 612 -32.30 40.17 -62.94
CA ALA A 612 -31.31 39.52 -62.09
C ALA A 612 -31.94 38.83 -60.88
N VAL A 613 -31.50 37.60 -60.62
CA VAL A 613 -31.86 36.80 -59.43
C VAL A 613 -30.60 36.62 -58.58
N ASN A 614 -30.74 36.83 -57.27
CA ASN A 614 -29.68 36.64 -56.27
C ASN A 614 -30.31 36.14 -54.96
N LEU A 615 -30.19 34.84 -54.70
CA LEU A 615 -30.79 34.17 -53.54
C LEU A 615 -29.68 33.52 -52.70
N VAL A 616 -29.89 33.44 -51.39
CA VAL A 616 -28.95 32.83 -50.44
C VAL A 616 -29.70 31.86 -49.55
N THR A 617 -29.11 30.70 -49.31
CA THR A 617 -29.54 29.72 -48.32
C THR A 617 -28.32 29.12 -47.60
N THR A 618 -28.55 28.23 -46.64
CA THR A 618 -27.52 27.47 -45.93
C THR A 618 -27.91 26.02 -45.83
N THR A 619 -26.96 25.10 -45.96
CA THR A 619 -27.22 23.67 -45.81
C THR A 619 -27.68 23.31 -44.40
N ASP A 620 -28.59 22.34 -44.29
CA ASP A 620 -29.05 21.79 -43.01
C ASP A 620 -28.07 20.76 -42.42
N GLY A 621 -28.40 20.15 -41.27
CA GLY A 621 -27.53 19.15 -40.62
C GLY A 621 -27.27 17.88 -41.43
N ALA A 622 -28.01 17.63 -42.51
CA ALA A 622 -27.79 16.53 -43.46
C ALA A 622 -27.07 17.00 -44.74
N GLY A 623 -26.64 18.27 -44.79
CA GLY A 623 -25.96 18.87 -45.94
C GLY A 623 -26.91 19.36 -47.03
N MET A 624 -28.23 19.34 -46.84
CA MET A 624 -29.21 19.59 -47.91
C MET A 624 -29.53 21.08 -48.08
N TYR A 625 -29.82 21.51 -49.31
CA TYR A 625 -30.30 22.87 -49.62
C TYR A 625 -31.32 22.91 -50.78
N LEU A 626 -32.21 23.91 -50.82
CA LEU A 626 -33.28 24.04 -51.84
C LEU A 626 -33.72 25.51 -52.09
N PHE A 627 -34.03 25.85 -53.35
CA PHE A 627 -34.67 27.09 -53.79
C PHE A 627 -36.03 26.79 -54.48
N ASP A 628 -37.15 27.21 -53.85
CA ASP A 628 -38.54 26.94 -54.28
C ASP A 628 -39.54 28.03 -53.79
N PRO A 629 -40.37 28.65 -54.66
CA PRO A 629 -40.36 28.58 -56.12
C PRO A 629 -39.37 29.60 -56.72
N ILE A 630 -38.86 29.30 -57.90
CA ILE A 630 -38.07 30.20 -58.73
C ILE A 630 -38.70 30.36 -60.11
N PRO A 631 -38.66 31.57 -60.69
CA PRO A 631 -39.03 31.75 -62.08
C PRO A 631 -38.15 30.89 -63.01
N PRO A 632 -38.65 30.52 -64.20
CA PRO A 632 -37.80 30.04 -65.29
C PRO A 632 -36.68 31.04 -65.61
N GLY A 633 -35.46 30.56 -65.91
CA GLY A 633 -34.28 31.40 -66.09
C GLY A 633 -32.96 30.65 -66.24
N THR A 634 -31.83 31.36 -66.21
CA THR A 634 -30.46 30.81 -66.27
C THR A 634 -29.65 31.22 -65.04
N TYR A 635 -29.07 30.25 -64.32
CA TYR A 635 -28.47 30.42 -63.00
C TYR A 635 -27.13 29.71 -62.85
N LYS A 636 -26.40 30.04 -61.78
CA LYS A 636 -25.24 29.30 -61.25
C LYS A 636 -25.27 29.34 -59.73
N ILE A 637 -24.57 28.40 -59.07
CA ILE A 637 -24.50 28.29 -57.61
C ILE A 637 -23.07 28.52 -57.12
N THR A 638 -22.91 29.22 -56.00
CA THR A 638 -21.62 29.47 -55.31
C THR A 638 -21.68 28.92 -53.90
N PHE A 639 -20.65 28.18 -53.49
CA PHE A 639 -20.51 27.60 -52.15
C PHE A 639 -19.38 28.27 -51.39
N THR A 640 -19.58 28.55 -50.10
CA THR A 640 -18.55 29.13 -49.22
C THR A 640 -18.07 28.08 -48.22
N LEU A 641 -16.81 27.64 -48.35
CA LEU A 641 -16.24 26.60 -47.52
C LEU A 641 -16.09 27.00 -46.04
N PRO A 642 -16.36 26.08 -45.10
CA PRO A 642 -15.90 26.20 -43.71
C PRO A 642 -14.36 26.17 -43.61
N ASN A 643 -13.82 26.59 -42.45
CA ASN A 643 -12.37 26.50 -42.21
C ASN A 643 -11.88 25.03 -42.27
N ASN A 644 -10.69 24.81 -42.83
CA ASN A 644 -10.00 23.52 -42.97
C ASN A 644 -10.63 22.52 -43.96
N PHE A 645 -11.51 22.98 -44.85
CA PHE A 645 -12.03 22.20 -45.96
C PHE A 645 -11.45 22.66 -47.30
N GLU A 646 -11.31 21.74 -48.24
CA GLU A 646 -11.06 21.99 -49.67
C GLU A 646 -12.16 21.32 -50.50
N PHE A 647 -12.41 21.81 -51.72
CA PHE A 647 -13.32 21.14 -52.65
C PHE A 647 -12.67 19.88 -53.21
N THR A 648 -13.46 18.82 -53.36
CA THR A 648 -13.02 17.58 -54.01
C THR A 648 -12.97 17.72 -55.54
N LEU A 649 -12.70 16.63 -56.25
CA LEU A 649 -12.67 16.55 -57.71
C LEU A 649 -14.05 16.82 -58.32
N GLN A 650 -14.10 17.69 -59.35
CA GLN A 650 -15.32 18.04 -60.06
C GLN A 650 -15.70 17.00 -61.11
N ASN A 651 -17.00 16.71 -61.22
CA ASN A 651 -17.64 15.87 -62.23
C ASN A 651 -16.97 14.50 -62.41
N VAL A 652 -16.68 13.82 -61.29
CA VAL A 652 -16.06 12.49 -61.31
C VAL A 652 -17.12 11.41 -61.43
N GLY A 653 -17.00 10.59 -62.46
CA GLY A 653 -17.95 9.52 -62.75
C GLY A 653 -18.85 9.86 -63.93
N ALA A 654 -19.96 9.12 -64.07
CA ALA A 654 -20.93 9.32 -65.15
C ALA A 654 -22.35 9.56 -64.62
N ASN A 655 -22.51 9.68 -63.30
CA ASN A 655 -23.79 9.89 -62.65
C ASN A 655 -23.77 11.26 -61.98
N ASP A 656 -24.44 12.22 -62.63
CA ASP A 656 -24.61 13.62 -62.19
C ASP A 656 -25.33 13.73 -60.84
N GLU A 657 -26.04 12.69 -60.39
CA GLU A 657 -26.77 12.70 -59.10
C GLU A 657 -25.86 12.45 -57.88
N VAL A 658 -24.58 12.14 -58.11
CA VAL A 658 -23.65 11.70 -57.05
C VAL A 658 -22.23 12.21 -57.28
N ASP A 659 -21.98 13.15 -58.19
CA ASP A 659 -20.68 13.78 -58.33
C ASP A 659 -20.70 15.19 -57.72
N SER A 660 -19.58 15.91 -57.85
CA SER A 660 -19.46 17.30 -57.37
C SER A 660 -19.48 18.24 -58.57
N ASP A 661 -20.46 19.13 -58.66
CA ASP A 661 -20.58 20.12 -59.74
C ASP A 661 -19.61 21.29 -59.61
N VAL A 662 -18.98 21.43 -58.44
CA VAL A 662 -18.24 22.63 -58.07
C VAL A 662 -16.85 22.62 -58.67
N ASP A 663 -16.51 23.69 -59.39
CA ASP A 663 -15.13 23.92 -59.81
C ASP A 663 -14.25 24.13 -58.56
N PRO A 664 -13.22 23.28 -58.31
CA PRO A 664 -12.49 23.31 -57.04
C PRO A 664 -11.63 24.57 -56.88
N THR A 665 -11.41 25.30 -57.98
CA THR A 665 -10.67 26.56 -58.00
C THR A 665 -11.59 27.77 -57.81
N MET A 666 -12.81 27.71 -58.34
CA MET A 666 -13.75 28.84 -58.33
C MET A 666 -14.79 28.78 -57.21
N GLY A 667 -15.08 27.60 -56.66
CA GLY A 667 -16.12 27.38 -55.65
C GLY A 667 -17.54 27.61 -56.19
N MET A 668 -17.75 27.44 -57.49
CA MET A 668 -19.04 27.65 -58.16
C MET A 668 -19.34 26.56 -59.20
N THR A 669 -20.62 26.34 -59.47
CA THR A 669 -21.09 25.49 -60.58
C THR A 669 -21.03 26.24 -61.92
N ALA A 670 -21.18 25.50 -63.02
CA ALA A 670 -21.41 26.09 -64.33
C ALA A 670 -22.81 26.75 -64.41
N PHE A 671 -23.07 27.53 -65.47
CA PHE A 671 -24.41 28.06 -65.69
C PHE A 671 -25.36 26.95 -66.20
N PHE A 672 -26.57 26.87 -65.63
CA PHE A 672 -27.66 25.97 -66.01
C PHE A 672 -28.98 26.75 -66.25
N THR A 673 -29.97 26.14 -66.91
CA THR A 673 -31.24 26.79 -67.31
C THR A 673 -32.44 26.00 -66.80
N LEU A 674 -33.46 26.70 -66.30
CA LEU A 674 -34.73 26.15 -65.80
C LEU A 674 -35.92 26.72 -66.58
N VAL A 675 -36.88 25.88 -66.93
CA VAL A 675 -38.17 26.23 -67.54
C VAL A 675 -39.33 26.07 -66.56
N ASP A 676 -40.53 26.53 -66.95
CA ASP A 676 -41.73 26.45 -66.10
C ASP A 676 -42.03 25.01 -65.67
N GLY A 677 -42.16 24.78 -64.37
CA GLY A 677 -42.36 23.47 -63.77
C GLY A 677 -41.11 22.61 -63.53
N ASP A 678 -39.89 23.09 -63.83
CA ASP A 678 -38.66 22.32 -63.61
C ASP A 678 -38.35 22.06 -62.12
N CYS A 679 -37.69 20.93 -61.86
CA CYS A 679 -37.16 20.51 -60.55
C CYS A 679 -35.79 19.88 -60.75
N ASP A 680 -34.73 20.66 -60.55
CA ASP A 680 -33.33 20.24 -60.71
C ASP A 680 -32.68 19.97 -59.34
N LEU A 681 -32.33 18.72 -59.07
CA LEU A 681 -31.75 18.25 -57.80
C LEU A 681 -30.44 17.49 -58.07
N THR A 682 -29.61 18.00 -58.96
CA THR A 682 -28.30 17.41 -59.27
C THR A 682 -27.23 18.49 -59.19
N GLN A 683 -27.34 19.40 -58.22
CA GLN A 683 -26.38 20.48 -58.02
C GLN A 683 -25.72 20.31 -56.66
N ASP A 684 -24.58 19.64 -56.64
CA ASP A 684 -23.93 19.18 -55.42
C ASP A 684 -22.50 19.71 -55.23
N ALA A 685 -21.99 19.64 -54.00
CA ALA A 685 -20.61 20.02 -53.69
C ALA A 685 -19.92 19.05 -52.72
N GLY A 686 -18.88 18.36 -53.20
CA GLY A 686 -18.03 17.52 -52.36
C GLY A 686 -16.87 18.31 -51.78
N ILE A 687 -16.60 18.15 -50.49
CA ILE A 687 -15.53 18.84 -49.78
C ILE A 687 -14.79 17.86 -48.86
N PHE A 688 -13.49 18.02 -48.63
CA PHE A 688 -12.73 17.16 -47.71
C PHE A 688 -11.90 17.98 -46.72
N GLN A 689 -11.65 17.42 -45.54
CA GLN A 689 -10.92 18.08 -44.46
C GLN A 689 -9.39 17.80 -44.53
N TYR A 690 -8.54 18.82 -44.39
CA TYR A 690 -7.06 18.66 -44.35
C TYR A 690 -6.46 19.11 -43.00
N CYS A 691 -5.46 18.37 -42.47
CA CYS A 691 -4.87 18.62 -41.16
C CYS A 691 -3.60 19.50 -41.19
N ILE A 692 -3.43 20.43 -40.24
CA ILE A 692 -2.20 21.23 -40.05
C ILE A 692 -1.64 20.95 -38.65
N ASN A 693 -0.54 20.18 -38.58
CA ASN A 693 -0.01 19.65 -37.33
C ASN A 693 0.91 20.61 -36.56
N VAL A 694 1.28 20.23 -35.33
CA VAL A 694 2.31 20.90 -34.52
C VAL A 694 3.66 20.93 -35.25
N THR A 695 4.40 22.03 -35.07
CA THR A 695 5.75 22.21 -35.64
C THR A 695 6.84 22.19 -34.58
N ASP A 696 6.45 22.34 -33.32
CA ASP A 696 7.32 22.30 -32.14
C ASP A 696 6.59 21.51 -31.03
N PRO A 697 7.16 20.40 -30.53
CA PRO A 697 6.52 19.55 -29.53
C PRO A 697 6.58 20.11 -28.10
N GLY A 698 7.23 21.27 -27.90
CA GLY A 698 7.43 21.87 -26.59
C GLY A 698 8.55 21.19 -25.79
N GLU A 699 8.71 21.59 -24.52
CA GLU A 699 9.72 21.04 -23.61
C GLU A 699 9.05 20.41 -22.38
N ILE A 700 9.54 19.24 -21.96
CA ILE A 700 9.09 18.50 -20.77
C ILE A 700 10.14 18.61 -19.65
N GLY A 701 9.77 18.20 -18.42
CA GLY A 701 10.58 18.29 -17.20
C GLY A 701 11.99 17.67 -17.28
N TYR A 702 12.70 17.63 -16.15
CA TYR A 702 14.12 17.27 -16.14
C TYR A 702 14.38 15.81 -15.76
N ASP A 703 15.59 15.36 -16.09
CA ASP A 703 16.17 14.13 -15.56
C ASP A 703 16.19 14.16 -14.02
N GLU A 704 16.02 13.01 -13.39
CA GLU A 704 15.98 12.87 -11.93
C GLU A 704 16.63 11.57 -11.48
N TYR A 705 17.34 11.60 -10.36
CA TYR A 705 18.02 10.45 -9.76
C TYR A 705 17.28 10.00 -8.49
N LEU A 706 16.98 8.71 -8.40
CA LEU A 706 16.19 8.08 -7.33
C LEU A 706 17.08 7.16 -6.46
N CYS A 707 16.89 7.25 -5.15
CA CYS A 707 17.68 6.55 -4.13
C CYS A 707 17.26 5.10 -3.91
N GLY A 708 17.38 4.27 -4.96
CA GLY A 708 16.96 2.87 -4.92
C GLY A 708 15.62 2.62 -5.61
N PRO A 709 15.32 1.33 -5.88
CA PRO A 709 14.07 0.92 -6.51
C PRO A 709 12.86 1.19 -5.60
N GLY A 710 11.76 1.63 -6.19
CA GLY A 710 10.48 1.88 -5.50
C GLY A 710 10.31 3.30 -4.98
N ASN A 711 11.25 4.23 -5.25
CA ASN A 711 11.04 5.64 -4.98
C ASN A 711 10.17 6.29 -6.06
N ASP A 712 9.31 7.21 -5.61
CA ASP A 712 8.39 7.96 -6.46
C ASP A 712 9.05 9.28 -6.90
N PRO A 713 9.42 9.45 -8.18
CA PRO A 713 9.98 10.70 -8.69
C PRO A 713 8.92 11.80 -8.73
N ALA A 714 9.36 13.05 -8.88
CA ALA A 714 8.42 14.14 -9.11
C ALA A 714 7.66 13.98 -10.45
N GLU A 715 6.39 14.40 -10.45
CA GLU A 715 5.55 14.51 -11.65
C GLU A 715 6.32 15.24 -12.77
N ILE A 716 6.30 14.65 -13.97
CA ILE A 716 6.91 15.24 -15.15
C ILE A 716 6.00 16.36 -15.66
N ILE A 717 6.48 17.59 -15.53
CA ILE A 717 5.74 18.79 -15.91
C ILE A 717 6.03 19.25 -17.35
N GLU A 718 5.13 20.06 -17.91
CA GLU A 718 5.36 20.81 -19.14
C GLU A 718 6.14 22.10 -18.82
N LEU A 719 7.35 22.23 -19.39
CA LEU A 719 8.17 23.45 -19.24
C LEU A 719 7.83 24.49 -20.31
N ALA A 720 7.54 24.03 -21.53
CA ALA A 720 7.08 24.88 -22.63
C ALA A 720 5.98 24.18 -23.43
N PRO A 721 4.86 24.86 -23.74
CA PRO A 721 3.75 24.27 -24.45
C PRO A 721 4.10 24.00 -25.94
N PRO A 722 3.55 22.92 -26.53
CA PRO A 722 3.65 22.67 -27.96
C PRO A 722 3.12 23.83 -28.81
N SER A 723 3.74 24.11 -29.95
CA SER A 723 3.35 25.20 -30.83
C SER A 723 3.26 24.80 -32.32
N GLY A 724 2.50 25.59 -33.09
CA GLY A 724 2.16 25.29 -34.49
C GLY A 724 0.88 24.46 -34.65
N GLY A 725 0.36 24.42 -35.88
CA GLY A 725 -0.87 23.72 -36.24
C GLY A 725 -2.18 24.38 -35.80
N VAL A 726 -3.30 23.78 -36.18
CA VAL A 726 -4.67 24.18 -35.78
C VAL A 726 -5.44 22.94 -35.32
N GLY A 727 -6.30 23.10 -34.30
CA GLY A 727 -7.02 22.00 -33.64
C GLY A 727 -6.65 21.85 -32.17
N THR A 728 -7.33 20.96 -31.45
CA THR A 728 -6.98 20.57 -30.07
C THR A 728 -5.66 19.79 -30.05
N LEU A 729 -4.88 19.91 -28.97
CA LEU A 729 -3.67 19.10 -28.78
C LEU A 729 -4.05 17.73 -28.23
N GLU A 730 -3.45 16.69 -28.79
CA GLU A 730 -3.50 15.32 -28.28
C GLU A 730 -2.11 14.93 -27.77
N TYR A 731 -2.06 14.41 -26.54
CA TYR A 731 -0.84 13.95 -25.89
C TYR A 731 -0.82 12.43 -25.79
N LEU A 732 0.37 11.84 -25.88
CA LEU A 732 0.64 10.44 -25.62
C LEU A 732 2.01 10.34 -24.93
N TRP A 733 2.04 9.79 -23.72
CA TRP A 733 3.31 9.47 -23.07
C TRP A 733 3.79 8.08 -23.49
N MET A 734 5.10 7.98 -23.67
CA MET A 734 5.78 6.72 -23.93
C MET A 734 6.90 6.54 -22.92
N MET A 735 7.17 5.28 -22.59
CA MET A 735 8.28 4.89 -21.73
C MET A 735 9.19 3.86 -22.39
N SER A 736 10.42 3.78 -21.93
CA SER A 736 11.37 2.72 -22.28
C SER A 736 12.32 2.49 -21.12
N VAL A 737 12.70 1.24 -20.87
CA VAL A 737 13.77 0.89 -19.90
C VAL A 737 15.14 0.75 -20.59
N ASN A 738 15.19 0.87 -21.92
CA ASN A 738 16.41 0.84 -22.70
C ASN A 738 16.62 2.17 -23.43
N PRO A 739 17.83 2.77 -23.38
CA PRO A 739 18.11 3.96 -24.16
C PRO A 739 18.05 3.65 -25.66
N GLY A 740 17.28 4.43 -26.42
CA GLY A 740 17.16 4.23 -27.87
C GLY A 740 16.39 5.34 -28.57
N PRO A 741 16.62 5.56 -29.87
CA PRO A 741 15.89 6.57 -30.64
C PRO A 741 14.40 6.25 -30.69
N ILE A 742 13.56 7.28 -30.68
CA ILE A 742 12.10 7.15 -30.76
C ILE A 742 11.72 6.53 -32.10
N GLY A 743 10.81 5.56 -32.08
CA GLY A 743 10.43 4.75 -33.25
C GLY A 743 11.27 3.48 -33.48
N SER A 744 12.24 3.16 -32.61
CA SER A 744 13.03 1.92 -32.69
C SER A 744 12.34 0.64 -32.17
N GLY A 745 11.07 0.74 -31.76
CA GLY A 745 10.28 -0.38 -31.24
C GLY A 745 10.57 -0.77 -29.78
N VAL A 746 11.48 -0.06 -29.10
CA VAL A 746 11.76 -0.22 -27.66
C VAL A 746 10.91 0.69 -26.77
N TRP A 747 10.18 1.63 -27.37
CA TRP A 747 9.30 2.57 -26.70
C TRP A 747 7.89 2.01 -26.64
N GLU A 748 7.31 1.97 -25.44
CA GLU A 748 5.96 1.48 -25.20
C GLU A 748 5.03 2.65 -24.85
N PRO A 749 3.83 2.71 -25.44
CA PRO A 749 2.84 3.73 -25.09
C PRO A 749 2.28 3.45 -23.70
N ILE A 750 2.14 4.50 -22.89
CA ILE A 750 1.52 4.43 -21.57
C ILE A 750 0.00 4.57 -21.75
N PRO A 751 -0.82 3.58 -21.32
CA PRO A 751 -2.26 3.69 -21.44
C PRO A 751 -2.82 4.87 -20.66
N ASN A 752 -3.80 5.58 -21.23
CA ASN A 752 -4.53 6.68 -20.58
C ASN A 752 -3.68 7.89 -20.16
N SER A 753 -2.49 8.08 -20.70
CA SER A 753 -1.61 9.21 -20.41
C SER A 753 -1.80 10.34 -21.44
N ASN A 754 -2.97 10.98 -21.46
CA ASN A 754 -3.36 11.98 -22.47
C ASN A 754 -3.28 13.44 -21.98
N ALA A 755 -2.46 13.69 -20.96
CA ALA A 755 -2.27 14.99 -20.32
C ALA A 755 -0.91 15.63 -20.68
N PRO A 756 -0.77 16.97 -20.54
CA PRO A 756 0.50 17.67 -20.75
C PRO A 756 1.58 17.29 -19.73
N THR A 757 1.18 16.80 -18.55
CA THR A 757 2.03 16.27 -17.48
C THR A 757 1.81 14.77 -17.30
N TYR A 758 2.74 14.11 -16.64
CA TYR A 758 2.62 12.68 -16.31
C TYR A 758 3.32 12.38 -14.99
N ASP A 759 2.59 11.74 -14.09
CA ASP A 759 3.12 11.21 -12.85
C ASP A 759 3.44 9.72 -13.04
N PRO A 760 4.72 9.32 -13.09
CA PRO A 760 5.11 7.93 -13.33
C PRO A 760 4.87 7.01 -12.12
N GLY A 761 4.64 7.57 -10.92
CA GLY A 761 4.61 6.76 -9.70
C GLY A 761 5.96 6.10 -9.37
N PRO A 762 6.00 5.20 -8.38
CA PRO A 762 7.22 4.51 -7.96
C PRO A 762 7.94 3.76 -9.09
N ILE A 763 9.23 4.05 -9.27
CA ILE A 763 10.07 3.45 -10.32
C ILE A 763 11.08 2.48 -9.72
N TYR A 764 11.18 1.27 -10.30
CA TYR A 764 12.05 0.19 -9.81
C TYR A 764 13.32 -0.03 -10.65
N GLU A 765 13.38 0.53 -11.86
CA GLU A 765 14.56 0.48 -12.73
C GLU A 765 14.64 1.76 -13.57
N THR A 766 15.85 2.13 -14.02
CA THR A 766 16.06 3.35 -14.81
C THR A 766 15.15 3.38 -16.03
N THR A 767 14.26 4.39 -16.07
CA THR A 767 13.20 4.48 -17.08
C THR A 767 13.28 5.83 -17.79
N TYR A 768 13.18 5.79 -19.11
CA TYR A 768 13.15 6.95 -19.99
C TYR A 768 11.71 7.28 -20.36
N TYR A 769 11.36 8.57 -20.40
CA TYR A 769 10.03 9.06 -20.75
C TYR A 769 10.10 10.07 -21.88
N VAL A 770 9.10 10.04 -22.76
CA VAL A 770 8.89 11.08 -23.76
C VAL A 770 7.40 11.34 -23.95
N ARG A 771 7.06 12.58 -24.30
CA ARG A 771 5.70 13.02 -24.60
C ARG A 771 5.52 13.29 -26.08
N CYS A 772 4.81 12.43 -26.76
CA CYS A 772 4.38 12.62 -28.13
C CYS A 772 3.17 13.56 -28.19
N VAL A 773 3.17 14.52 -29.14
CA VAL A 773 2.10 15.50 -29.32
C VAL A 773 1.68 15.61 -30.78
N ARG A 774 0.37 15.79 -31.04
CA ARG A 774 -0.18 16.15 -32.35
C ARG A 774 -1.42 17.03 -32.24
N ARG A 775 -1.91 17.57 -33.36
CA ARG A 775 -3.26 18.15 -33.44
C ARG A 775 -4.29 17.08 -33.76
N ASP A 776 -5.49 17.23 -33.23
CA ASP A 776 -6.65 16.39 -33.57
C ASP A 776 -6.83 16.24 -35.10
N GLY A 777 -7.09 15.02 -35.55
CA GLY A 777 -7.13 14.65 -36.97
C GLY A 777 -5.77 14.49 -37.67
N CYS A 778 -4.63 14.76 -37.01
CA CYS A 778 -3.31 14.48 -37.58
C CYS A 778 -2.86 13.03 -37.33
N ILE A 779 -2.20 12.41 -38.31
CA ILE A 779 -1.71 11.02 -38.16
C ILE A 779 -0.30 10.90 -37.55
N LEU A 780 0.51 11.96 -37.60
CA LEU A 780 1.89 11.97 -37.12
C LEU A 780 1.98 12.63 -35.74
N TYR A 781 2.64 11.97 -34.79
CA TYR A 781 3.08 12.59 -33.55
C TYR A 781 4.44 13.27 -33.76
N LEU A 782 4.70 14.31 -32.98
CA LEU A 782 5.99 14.97 -32.83
C LEU A 782 6.42 14.88 -31.37
N GLU A 783 7.71 14.62 -31.14
CA GLU A 783 8.27 14.36 -29.82
C GLU A 783 9.43 15.31 -29.47
N PRO A 784 9.59 15.70 -28.19
CA PRO A 784 10.80 16.35 -27.70
C PRO A 784 11.90 15.31 -27.42
N ASP A 785 13.07 15.77 -26.96
CA ASP A 785 14.11 14.87 -26.44
C ASP A 785 13.59 14.09 -25.21
N PRO A 786 13.88 12.78 -25.09
CA PRO A 786 13.56 12.01 -23.90
C PRO A 786 14.24 12.50 -22.64
N ILE A 787 13.60 12.26 -21.50
CA ILE A 787 14.15 12.48 -20.17
C ILE A 787 14.36 11.15 -19.45
N VAL A 788 15.25 11.10 -18.47
CA VAL A 788 15.57 9.87 -17.70
C VAL A 788 15.25 10.02 -16.22
N LYS A 789 14.58 9.01 -15.67
CA LYS A 789 14.45 8.79 -14.23
C LYS A 789 15.41 7.66 -13.87
N GLU A 790 16.59 8.01 -13.37
CA GLU A 790 17.67 7.09 -13.06
C GLU A 790 17.46 6.48 -11.68
N VAL A 791 17.40 5.15 -11.59
CA VAL A 791 17.31 4.43 -10.32
C VAL A 791 18.71 4.01 -9.89
N GLY A 792 19.19 4.62 -8.80
CA GLY A 792 20.48 4.34 -8.17
C GLY A 792 20.46 3.21 -7.14
N ASP A 793 21.59 3.00 -6.47
CA ASP A 793 21.70 2.06 -5.34
C ASP A 793 21.17 2.68 -4.04
N VAL A 794 20.64 1.84 -3.14
CA VAL A 794 20.16 2.27 -1.81
C VAL A 794 21.37 2.58 -0.91
N ALA A 795 21.34 3.69 -0.15
CA ALA A 795 22.30 3.89 0.94
C ALA A 795 22.00 2.91 2.08
N ILE A 796 23.00 2.16 2.55
CA ILE A 796 22.85 1.19 3.64
C ILE A 796 23.59 1.72 4.88
N ALA A 797 22.90 1.73 6.02
CA ALA A 797 23.48 2.06 7.32
C ALA A 797 23.27 0.87 8.26
N GLU A 798 24.33 0.11 8.52
CA GLU A 798 24.34 -1.01 9.48
C GLU A 798 25.48 -0.80 10.47
N ILE A 799 25.22 -1.08 11.76
CA ILE A 799 26.20 -0.97 12.85
C ILE A 799 26.55 -2.37 13.35
N SER A 800 27.84 -2.66 13.48
CA SER A 800 28.39 -3.84 14.14
C SER A 800 29.17 -3.42 15.39
N GLY A 801 28.82 -4.01 16.54
CA GLY A 801 29.47 -3.79 17.84
C GLY A 801 28.72 -4.48 18.99
N PRO A 802 29.26 -4.46 20.23
CA PRO A 802 28.64 -5.11 21.38
C PRO A 802 27.34 -4.39 21.80
N ASN A 803 26.35 -5.15 22.29
CA ASN A 803 25.10 -4.63 22.83
C ASN A 803 25.14 -4.34 24.35
N VAL A 804 26.20 -4.78 25.03
CA VAL A 804 26.49 -4.50 26.45
C VAL A 804 27.96 -4.07 26.58
N VAL A 805 28.24 -3.02 27.34
CA VAL A 805 29.57 -2.41 27.49
C VAL A 805 29.85 -2.10 28.97
N CYS A 806 31.03 -2.42 29.50
CA CYS A 806 31.38 -2.02 30.88
C CYS A 806 31.73 -0.52 30.95
N VAL A 807 31.43 0.14 32.08
CA VAL A 807 31.86 1.53 32.33
C VAL A 807 33.38 1.64 32.19
N ASP A 808 33.84 2.66 31.46
CA ASP A 808 35.24 2.94 31.11
C ASP A 808 35.96 1.89 30.24
N GLU A 809 35.24 0.89 29.70
CA GLU A 809 35.77 -0.05 28.72
C GLU A 809 35.82 0.57 27.31
N VAL A 810 36.92 0.34 26.58
CA VAL A 810 37.08 0.76 25.17
C VAL A 810 36.50 -0.32 24.28
N VAL A 811 35.49 0.03 23.47
CA VAL A 811 34.87 -0.87 22.49
C VAL A 811 34.82 -0.25 21.10
N THR A 812 34.93 -1.08 20.06
CA THR A 812 34.93 -0.64 18.66
C THR A 812 33.56 -0.88 18.02
N PHE A 813 33.02 0.16 17.36
CA PHE A 813 31.86 0.06 16.49
C PHE A 813 32.26 0.26 15.02
N THR A 814 31.68 -0.52 14.13
CA THR A 814 31.96 -0.48 12.68
C THR A 814 30.67 -0.33 11.88
N ALA A 815 30.70 0.53 10.85
CA ALA A 815 29.66 0.61 9.84
C ALA A 815 29.93 -0.39 8.71
N ALA A 816 28.89 -0.99 8.15
CA ALA A 816 29.03 -1.78 6.91
C ALA A 816 29.57 -0.90 5.76
N ASP A 817 30.31 -1.52 4.82
CA ASP A 817 30.89 -0.82 3.67
C ASP A 817 29.77 -0.32 2.74
N ALA A 818 29.51 0.98 2.78
CA ALA A 818 28.49 1.65 1.96
C ALA A 818 29.05 2.21 0.64
N GLY A 819 30.28 1.84 0.26
CA GLY A 819 30.90 2.24 -1.00
C GLY A 819 31.85 3.45 -0.90
N PRO A 820 32.56 3.77 -2.01
CA PRO A 820 33.69 4.69 -2.00
C PRO A 820 33.32 6.18 -1.82
N ASN A 821 32.06 6.56 -2.08
CA ASN A 821 31.56 7.94 -1.93
C ASN A 821 30.77 8.14 -0.64
N ALA A 822 30.64 7.11 0.20
CA ALA A 822 29.86 7.17 1.42
C ALA A 822 30.54 8.05 2.48
N THR A 823 29.75 8.90 3.13
CA THR A 823 30.14 9.65 4.32
C THR A 823 29.35 9.16 5.54
N TYR A 824 30.03 9.08 6.68
CA TYR A 824 29.48 8.54 7.92
C TYR A 824 29.34 9.66 8.96
N SER A 825 28.26 9.64 9.74
CA SER A 825 28.06 10.52 10.90
C SER A 825 27.52 9.70 12.05
N TRP A 826 28.33 9.54 13.09
CA TRP A 826 28.00 8.82 14.32
C TRP A 826 27.63 9.80 15.44
N ASP A 827 26.64 9.43 16.26
CA ASP A 827 26.34 10.03 17.57
C ASP A 827 26.21 8.90 18.60
N PHE A 828 27.16 8.82 19.52
CA PHE A 828 27.23 7.82 20.60
C PHE A 828 26.58 8.32 21.91
N GLY A 829 26.07 9.56 21.93
CA GLY A 829 25.39 10.17 23.06
C GLY A 829 26.30 10.91 24.07
N PRO A 830 25.72 11.68 25.00
CA PRO A 830 26.40 12.72 25.78
C PRO A 830 27.45 12.24 26.80
N ASN A 831 27.50 10.94 27.10
CA ASN A 831 28.44 10.34 28.06
C ASN A 831 29.51 9.47 27.37
N ALA A 832 29.52 9.44 26.03
CA ALA A 832 30.48 8.72 25.22
C ALA A 832 31.73 9.54 24.93
N SER A 833 32.88 8.89 24.78
CA SER A 833 34.12 9.51 24.31
C SER A 833 34.72 8.71 23.15
N PRO A 834 34.75 9.25 21.91
CA PRO A 834 34.13 10.50 21.47
C PRO A 834 32.60 10.40 21.36
N GLN A 835 31.89 11.53 21.54
CA GLN A 835 30.44 11.60 21.33
C GLN A 835 30.05 11.53 19.85
N TYR A 836 30.82 12.15 18.96
CA TYR A 836 30.56 12.16 17.52
C TYR A 836 31.79 11.69 16.75
N ALA A 837 31.57 11.00 15.64
CA ALA A 837 32.65 10.55 14.74
C ALA A 837 32.16 10.48 13.30
N SER A 838 33.08 10.37 12.33
CA SER A 838 32.76 10.34 10.91
C SER A 838 33.52 9.30 10.09
N THR A 839 34.20 8.39 10.77
CA THR A 839 34.93 7.27 10.14
C THR A 839 34.05 6.01 10.15
N PRO A 840 34.25 5.07 9.22
CA PRO A 840 33.50 3.81 9.18
C PRO A 840 33.81 2.88 10.37
N SER A 841 34.85 3.14 11.16
CA SER A 841 35.17 2.41 12.40
C SER A 841 35.56 3.41 13.47
N VAL A 842 35.07 3.23 14.70
CA VAL A 842 35.26 4.16 15.81
C VAL A 842 35.42 3.40 17.13
N ASP A 843 36.47 3.71 17.90
CA ASP A 843 36.64 3.26 19.28
C ASP A 843 35.97 4.26 20.25
N VAL A 844 35.17 3.76 21.19
CA VAL A 844 34.34 4.57 22.09
C VAL A 844 34.36 4.02 23.52
N THR A 845 34.30 4.92 24.52
CA THR A 845 34.12 4.60 25.95
C THR A 845 32.94 5.34 26.55
N TRP A 846 32.33 4.83 27.63
CA TRP A 846 31.27 5.51 28.39
C TRP A 846 31.62 5.63 29.88
N ALA A 847 31.51 6.86 30.41
CA ALA A 847 31.94 7.19 31.79
C ALA A 847 30.87 6.95 32.88
N GLY A 848 29.74 6.32 32.55
CA GLY A 848 28.64 6.09 33.51
C GLY A 848 27.66 5.01 33.05
N PHE A 849 27.05 4.32 34.01
CA PHE A 849 26.08 3.25 33.75
C PHE A 849 24.74 3.79 33.22
N GLY A 850 24.04 2.99 32.41
CA GLY A 850 22.75 3.37 31.84
C GLY A 850 22.53 2.75 30.45
N TYR A 851 21.74 3.42 29.63
CA TYR A 851 21.50 3.04 28.24
C TYR A 851 21.97 4.15 27.31
N ALA A 852 22.57 3.79 26.19
CA ALA A 852 22.84 4.70 25.09
C ALA A 852 22.24 4.13 23.80
N ASN A 853 21.83 5.02 22.91
CA ASN A 853 21.34 4.62 21.59
C ASN A 853 22.24 5.28 20.57
N ILE A 854 23.05 4.48 19.89
CA ILE A 854 24.04 4.96 18.93
C ILE A 854 23.30 5.27 17.64
N ALA A 855 23.42 6.49 17.13
CA ALA A 855 22.90 6.85 15.82
C ALA A 855 24.03 6.81 14.78
N LEU A 856 23.79 6.14 13.66
CA LEU A 856 24.63 6.23 12.46
C LEU A 856 23.79 6.80 11.32
N THR A 857 24.35 7.80 10.66
CA THR A 857 23.87 8.32 9.38
C THR A 857 24.91 8.04 8.32
N VAL A 858 24.50 7.39 7.23
CA VAL A 858 25.33 7.16 6.04
C VAL A 858 24.73 7.95 4.89
N VAL A 859 25.54 8.79 4.24
CA VAL A 859 25.15 9.48 3.00
C VAL A 859 26.03 8.96 1.87
N ASN A 860 25.44 8.33 0.86
CA ASN A 860 26.14 7.87 -0.35
C ASN A 860 25.43 8.42 -1.59
N ASP A 861 26.16 9.15 -2.44
CA ASP A 861 25.65 9.76 -3.68
C ASP A 861 24.33 10.56 -3.53
N GLY A 862 24.15 11.22 -2.37
CA GLY A 862 22.96 12.03 -2.04
C GLY A 862 21.85 11.28 -1.28
N CYS A 863 21.94 9.95 -1.22
CA CYS A 863 20.99 9.10 -0.51
C CYS A 863 21.40 8.94 0.95
N THR A 864 20.46 9.18 1.87
CA THR A 864 20.73 9.18 3.32
C THR A 864 20.04 8.01 3.99
N ALA A 865 20.79 7.19 4.72
CA ALA A 865 20.27 6.12 5.56
C ALA A 865 20.61 6.38 7.03
N HIS A 866 19.65 6.12 7.91
CA HIS A 866 19.78 6.31 9.35
C HIS A 866 19.48 4.99 10.07
N VAL A 867 20.32 4.64 11.04
CA VAL A 867 20.10 3.49 11.91
C VAL A 867 20.41 3.84 13.36
N PHE A 868 19.68 3.22 14.27
CA PHE A 868 19.90 3.32 15.71
C PHE A 868 20.29 1.96 16.27
N TYR A 869 21.31 1.92 17.12
CA TYR A 869 21.82 0.73 17.76
C TYR A 869 21.82 0.89 19.29
N PRO A 870 20.87 0.27 20.00
CA PRO A 870 20.77 0.40 21.45
C PRO A 870 21.85 -0.44 22.14
N ILE A 871 22.47 0.16 23.15
CA ILE A 871 23.46 -0.52 24.01
C ILE A 871 23.14 -0.30 25.49
N SER A 872 23.51 -1.28 26.31
CA SER A 872 23.46 -1.19 27.77
C SER A 872 24.87 -0.96 28.32
N ILE A 873 25.05 0.05 29.15
CA ILE A 873 26.32 0.39 29.80
C ILE A 873 26.20 -0.01 31.27
N THR A 874 27.06 -0.89 31.76
CA THR A 874 26.92 -1.48 33.09
C THR A 874 28.20 -1.37 33.92
N ASP A 875 28.04 -1.24 35.24
CA ASP A 875 29.09 -1.39 36.26
C ASP A 875 28.93 -2.71 37.06
N ASN A 876 28.09 -3.62 36.56
CA ASN A 876 27.73 -4.87 37.23
C ASN A 876 28.96 -5.80 37.39
N PRO A 877 29.34 -6.19 38.62
CA PRO A 877 30.43 -7.14 38.83
C PRO A 877 30.16 -8.53 38.23
N ILE A 878 28.94 -8.97 37.96
CA ILE A 878 28.76 -10.26 37.26
C ILE A 878 29.29 -10.20 35.82
N PHE A 879 29.16 -9.05 35.15
CA PHE A 879 29.66 -8.83 33.79
C PHE A 879 31.06 -8.20 33.78
N CYS A 880 31.45 -7.52 34.86
CA CYS A 880 32.72 -6.79 35.01
C CYS A 880 33.64 -7.33 36.15
N GLY A 881 33.31 -8.49 36.79
CA GLY A 881 34.08 -9.27 37.82
C GLY A 881 33.34 -9.80 39.11
N ASN A 882 32.95 -11.09 39.14
CA ASN A 882 32.36 -12.01 40.20
C ASN A 882 31.12 -11.60 41.04
N GLY A 883 29.94 -12.23 40.81
CA GLY A 883 28.69 -12.03 41.58
C GLY A 883 28.39 -12.98 42.76
N LEU A 884 27.14 -12.92 43.26
CA LEU A 884 26.60 -13.74 44.38
C LEU A 884 26.30 -15.17 43.92
N ILE A 885 27.12 -16.13 44.35
CA ILE A 885 27.00 -17.55 44.00
C ILE A 885 26.56 -18.35 45.24
N ILE A 886 25.57 -19.21 45.07
CA ILE A 886 25.14 -20.20 46.06
C ILE A 886 25.51 -21.63 45.62
N SER A 887 25.58 -22.52 46.60
CA SER A 887 25.59 -23.97 46.41
C SER A 887 24.50 -24.60 47.27
N ALA A 888 23.92 -25.71 46.85
CA ALA A 888 22.93 -26.45 47.63
C ALA A 888 23.22 -27.95 47.57
N GLN A 889 23.07 -28.64 48.69
CA GLN A 889 23.43 -30.05 48.83
C GLN A 889 22.48 -30.80 49.76
N GLN A 890 22.10 -32.01 49.37
CA GLN A 890 21.31 -32.91 50.21
C GLN A 890 22.15 -33.42 51.39
N GLN A 891 21.62 -33.31 52.60
CA GLN A 891 22.19 -33.91 53.81
C GLN A 891 21.11 -34.73 54.52
N ASN A 892 21.05 -36.04 54.26
CA ASN A 892 19.98 -36.94 54.72
C ASN A 892 18.60 -36.53 54.15
N ASP A 893 17.62 -36.24 55.02
CA ASP A 893 16.26 -35.86 54.65
C ASP A 893 16.07 -34.31 54.55
N VAL A 894 17.16 -33.54 54.60
CA VAL A 894 17.15 -32.06 54.53
C VAL A 894 18.10 -31.54 53.44
N ILE A 895 17.93 -30.28 53.02
CA ILE A 895 18.82 -29.61 52.04
C ILE A 895 19.48 -28.39 52.69
N ALA A 896 20.80 -28.29 52.58
CA ALA A 896 21.57 -27.13 53.01
C ALA A 896 21.92 -26.24 51.82
N VAL A 897 21.66 -24.94 51.92
CA VAL A 897 21.95 -23.91 50.91
C VAL A 897 23.01 -22.96 51.47
N ASP A 898 24.18 -22.93 50.85
CA ASP A 898 25.39 -22.22 51.31
C ASP A 898 25.77 -21.09 50.34
N TRP A 899 26.15 -19.92 50.84
CA TRP A 899 26.69 -18.81 50.03
C TRP A 899 27.70 -17.96 50.79
N ALA A 900 28.56 -17.26 50.05
CA ALA A 900 29.57 -16.37 50.60
C ALA A 900 29.45 -14.94 50.04
N VAL A 901 29.74 -13.95 50.88
CA VAL A 901 29.72 -12.53 50.54
C VAL A 901 30.95 -11.82 51.11
N THR A 902 31.62 -11.00 50.29
CA THR A 902 32.75 -10.17 50.73
C THR A 902 32.60 -8.74 50.23
N GLY A 903 32.82 -7.75 51.10
CA GLY A 903 32.93 -6.34 50.71
C GLY A 903 31.64 -5.51 50.74
N PHE A 904 30.52 -6.05 51.24
CA PHE A 904 29.27 -5.30 51.34
C PHE A 904 29.29 -4.26 52.48
N THR A 905 28.85 -3.04 52.17
CA THR A 905 28.60 -1.97 53.15
C THR A 905 27.13 -1.56 53.08
N GLY A 906 26.42 -1.63 54.21
CA GLY A 906 24.97 -1.38 54.30
C GLY A 906 24.21 -2.47 55.06
N SER A 907 22.92 -2.24 55.31
CA SER A 907 21.98 -3.24 55.82
C SER A 907 21.30 -3.94 54.65
N TYR A 908 21.32 -5.26 54.66
CA TYR A 908 20.72 -6.10 53.63
C TYR A 908 20.10 -7.34 54.27
N ARG A 909 19.20 -7.99 53.53
CA ARG A 909 18.62 -9.29 53.91
C ARG A 909 18.71 -10.28 52.76
N PHE A 910 18.96 -11.54 53.09
CA PHE A 910 18.94 -12.66 52.18
C PHE A 910 17.56 -13.32 52.25
N MET A 911 16.85 -13.36 51.13
CA MET A 911 15.60 -14.09 50.96
C MET A 911 15.91 -15.42 50.29
N ILE A 912 15.67 -16.53 50.98
CA ILE A 912 15.91 -17.87 50.46
C ILE A 912 14.63 -18.35 49.83
N GLU A 913 14.72 -18.78 48.57
CA GLU A 913 13.56 -19.20 47.78
C GLU A 913 13.74 -20.61 47.24
N HIS A 914 12.61 -21.32 47.14
CA HIS A 914 12.50 -22.69 46.64
C HIS A 914 11.45 -22.78 45.54
N SER A 915 11.68 -23.66 44.58
CA SER A 915 10.78 -23.97 43.48
C SER A 915 10.81 -25.48 43.20
N ASP A 916 9.67 -26.04 42.80
CA ASP A 916 9.53 -27.43 42.36
C ASP A 916 9.84 -27.62 40.86
N ASP A 917 9.85 -26.53 40.09
CA ASP A 917 9.92 -26.55 38.62
C ASP A 917 11.05 -25.68 38.04
N GLY A 918 11.82 -25.00 38.89
CA GLY A 918 12.91 -24.12 38.49
C GLY A 918 12.44 -22.75 37.95
N HIS A 919 11.14 -22.46 37.99
CA HIS A 919 10.56 -21.23 37.44
C HIS A 919 9.72 -20.46 38.46
N ALA A 920 8.87 -21.13 39.23
CA ALA A 920 7.99 -20.52 40.22
C ALA A 920 8.61 -20.58 41.62
N PHE A 921 9.41 -19.57 41.96
CA PHE A 921 10.09 -19.48 43.25
C PHE A 921 9.20 -18.88 44.34
N GLN A 922 9.14 -19.56 45.48
CA GLN A 922 8.47 -19.12 46.70
C GLN A 922 9.49 -18.91 47.80
N MET A 923 9.31 -17.86 48.59
CA MET A 923 10.15 -17.60 49.74
C MET A 923 9.92 -18.63 50.83
N ILE A 924 11.00 -19.30 51.24
CA ILE A 924 11.00 -20.29 52.32
C ILE A 924 11.75 -19.81 53.57
N GLY A 925 12.61 -18.80 53.44
CA GLY A 925 13.35 -18.25 54.56
C GLY A 925 13.90 -16.84 54.34
N GLU A 926 14.34 -16.21 55.42
CA GLU A 926 15.01 -14.90 55.43
C GLU A 926 16.16 -14.93 56.45
N MET A 927 17.29 -14.31 56.11
CA MET A 927 18.44 -14.11 57.00
C MET A 927 18.95 -12.67 56.89
N GLU A 928 19.27 -12.02 58.01
CA GLU A 928 19.86 -10.69 57.99
C GLU A 928 21.36 -10.73 57.70
N TYR A 929 21.87 -9.78 56.92
CA TYR A 929 23.30 -9.58 56.76
C TYR A 929 23.91 -8.96 58.02
N HIS A 930 24.97 -9.57 58.54
CA HIS A 930 25.71 -9.06 59.67
C HIS A 930 27.13 -8.63 59.27
N GLN A 931 27.48 -7.40 59.63
CA GLN A 931 28.77 -6.81 59.26
C GLN A 931 29.94 -7.61 59.88
N GLY A 932 30.75 -8.23 59.01
CA GLY A 932 31.91 -9.04 59.40
C GLY A 932 31.72 -10.55 59.23
N GLU A 933 30.51 -11.00 58.88
CA GLU A 933 30.21 -12.39 58.54
C GLU A 933 30.24 -12.58 57.02
N THR A 934 31.03 -13.55 56.56
CA THR A 934 31.33 -13.76 55.13
C THR A 934 30.66 -14.98 54.52
N ASP A 935 30.18 -15.92 55.35
CA ASP A 935 29.66 -17.20 54.92
C ASP A 935 28.31 -17.45 55.61
N TYR A 936 27.33 -17.90 54.85
CA TYR A 936 25.95 -18.07 55.29
C TYR A 936 25.42 -19.43 54.82
N THR A 937 24.60 -20.06 55.67
CA THR A 937 23.97 -21.34 55.39
C THR A 937 22.52 -21.33 55.85
N TYR A 938 21.60 -21.77 55.00
CA TYR A 938 20.19 -22.02 55.31
C TYR A 938 19.87 -23.51 55.18
N ILE A 939 19.07 -24.07 56.11
CA ILE A 939 18.65 -25.48 56.08
C ILE A 939 17.14 -25.56 55.81
N ASP A 940 16.78 -26.17 54.69
CA ASP A 940 15.41 -26.58 54.40
C ASP A 940 15.14 -27.96 55.03
N GLU A 941 14.34 -27.97 56.10
CA GLU A 941 13.97 -29.18 56.85
C GLU A 941 12.83 -29.98 56.19
N HIS A 942 12.17 -29.45 55.17
CA HIS A 942 11.02 -30.08 54.51
C HIS A 942 11.12 -30.07 52.97
N PRO A 943 12.24 -30.52 52.38
CA PRO A 943 12.39 -30.53 50.93
C PRO A 943 11.40 -31.50 50.28
N HIS A 944 10.90 -31.14 49.10
CA HIS A 944 9.97 -31.98 48.36
C HIS A 944 10.69 -33.19 47.75
N TYR A 945 9.99 -34.33 47.61
CA TYR A 945 10.54 -35.48 46.91
C TYR A 945 10.61 -35.20 45.40
N GLY A 946 11.75 -35.44 44.78
CA GLY A 946 12.03 -35.04 43.39
C GLY A 946 12.97 -33.84 43.32
N SER A 947 12.94 -33.11 42.21
CA SER A 947 13.77 -31.93 42.00
C SER A 947 13.35 -30.77 42.91
N ASN A 948 14.31 -30.18 43.61
CA ASN A 948 14.13 -28.95 44.39
C ASN A 948 15.11 -27.91 43.87
N PHE A 949 14.62 -26.73 43.50
CA PHE A 949 15.46 -25.65 42.97
C PHE A 949 15.55 -24.54 44.02
N TYR A 950 16.76 -24.16 44.41
CA TYR A 950 17.01 -23.11 45.40
C TYR A 950 17.71 -21.91 44.77
N ARG A 951 17.38 -20.72 45.26
CA ARG A 951 18.14 -19.47 45.02
C ARG A 951 18.09 -18.55 46.24
N VAL A 952 19.06 -17.65 46.33
CA VAL A 952 19.11 -16.61 47.36
C VAL A 952 19.00 -15.24 46.69
N ARG A 953 18.04 -14.44 47.13
CA ARG A 953 17.87 -13.04 46.74
C ARG A 953 18.38 -12.12 47.84
N LEU A 954 19.41 -11.32 47.56
CA LEU A 954 19.87 -10.27 48.47
C LEU A 954 19.08 -8.98 48.19
N GLU A 955 18.34 -8.49 49.18
CA GLU A 955 17.53 -7.27 49.08
C GLU A 955 18.09 -6.17 50.01
N SER A 956 18.15 -4.96 49.49
CA SER A 956 18.51 -3.75 50.23
C SER A 956 17.29 -3.12 50.93
N ASP A 957 17.55 -2.28 51.95
CA ASP A 957 16.50 -1.51 52.63
C ASP A 957 15.65 -0.59 51.73
N GLN A 958 16.08 -0.35 50.47
CA GLN A 958 15.36 0.46 49.48
C GLN A 958 14.57 -0.37 48.45
N GLY A 959 14.53 -1.70 48.60
CA GLY A 959 13.77 -2.61 47.73
C GLY A 959 14.47 -2.99 46.43
N ALA A 960 15.71 -2.56 46.21
CA ALA A 960 16.55 -3.10 45.15
C ALA A 960 17.08 -4.47 45.58
N PHE A 961 17.01 -5.47 44.69
CA PHE A 961 17.45 -6.83 44.98
C PHE A 961 18.33 -7.41 43.85
N ILE A 962 19.14 -8.39 44.22
CA ILE A 962 19.93 -9.25 43.32
C ILE A 962 19.61 -10.72 43.62
N GLU A 963 19.61 -11.58 42.62
CA GLU A 963 19.35 -13.02 42.77
C GLU A 963 20.62 -13.82 42.43
N SER A 964 20.89 -14.87 43.19
CA SER A 964 21.98 -15.82 42.92
C SER A 964 21.72 -16.69 41.69
N ASN A 965 22.67 -17.54 41.33
CA ASN A 965 22.38 -18.73 40.52
C ASN A 965 21.30 -19.60 41.18
N VAL A 966 20.60 -20.39 40.36
CA VAL A 966 19.67 -21.43 40.83
C VAL A 966 20.43 -22.75 40.94
N VAL A 967 20.22 -23.49 42.03
CA VAL A 967 20.82 -24.82 42.23
C VAL A 967 19.71 -25.85 42.40
N GLU A 968 19.73 -26.89 41.57
CA GLU A 968 18.85 -28.06 41.69
C GLU A 968 19.45 -29.11 42.63
N VAL A 969 18.63 -29.64 43.52
CA VAL A 969 18.95 -30.78 44.40
C VAL A 969 17.79 -31.76 44.36
N VAL A 970 18.07 -33.00 43.92
CA VAL A 970 17.05 -34.04 43.73
C VAL A 970 16.95 -34.93 44.97
N MET A 971 15.78 -34.91 45.65
CA MET A 971 15.46 -35.83 46.74
C MET A 971 14.95 -37.18 46.17
N PRO A 972 15.45 -38.33 46.64
CA PRO A 972 15.07 -39.64 46.10
C PRO A 972 13.59 -39.98 46.37
N VAL A 973 12.85 -40.31 45.30
CA VAL A 973 11.43 -40.68 45.36
C VAL A 973 11.28 -42.21 45.36
N GLY A 974 10.56 -42.77 46.33
CA GLY A 974 10.14 -44.18 46.29
C GLY A 974 9.14 -44.42 45.14
N LYS A 975 9.39 -45.40 44.26
CA LYS A 975 8.55 -45.66 43.08
C LYS A 975 7.21 -46.32 43.45
N GLU A 976 6.10 -45.67 43.13
CA GLU A 976 4.77 -46.29 43.01
C GLU A 976 4.41 -46.47 41.52
N THR A 977 3.80 -47.59 41.15
CA THR A 977 3.34 -47.84 39.76
C THR A 977 1.82 -47.88 39.72
N LEU A 978 1.23 -46.97 38.94
CA LEU A 978 -0.20 -46.91 38.63
C LEU A 978 -0.45 -47.62 37.30
N SER A 979 -1.26 -48.69 37.30
CA SER A 979 -1.74 -49.32 36.05
C SER A 979 -3.24 -49.07 35.89
N VAL A 980 -3.62 -48.47 34.76
CA VAL A 980 -5.01 -48.15 34.41
C VAL A 980 -5.42 -48.97 33.19
N TYR A 981 -6.51 -49.75 33.29
CA TYR A 981 -7.07 -50.49 32.16
C TYR A 981 -8.36 -49.81 31.67
N PRO A 982 -8.43 -49.32 30.42
CA PRO A 982 -9.70 -48.85 29.87
C PRO A 982 -10.61 -50.04 29.49
N ASN A 983 -11.83 -50.07 30.03
CA ASN A 983 -12.89 -50.99 29.60
C ASN A 983 -13.94 -50.21 28.80
N PRO A 984 -14.02 -50.39 27.46
CA PRO A 984 -14.78 -49.50 26.58
C PRO A 984 -16.31 -49.68 26.62
N VAL A 985 -16.88 -50.41 27.59
CA VAL A 985 -18.32 -50.77 27.56
C VAL A 985 -19.10 -50.32 28.80
N LYS A 986 -18.50 -49.73 29.84
CA LYS A 986 -19.24 -49.45 31.10
C LYS A 986 -18.93 -48.17 31.89
N GLU A 987 -18.18 -47.19 31.38
CA GLU A 987 -17.91 -45.89 32.07
C GLU A 987 -17.57 -46.01 33.58
N LEU A 988 -16.76 -47.00 33.98
CA LEU A 988 -16.25 -47.12 35.35
C LEU A 988 -14.76 -47.47 35.32
N LEU A 989 -13.95 -46.71 36.06
CA LEU A 989 -12.51 -46.88 36.21
C LEU A 989 -12.23 -47.81 37.41
N TYR A 990 -11.46 -48.88 37.21
CA TYR A 990 -10.92 -49.69 38.30
C TYR A 990 -9.48 -49.28 38.59
N VAL A 991 -9.18 -48.97 39.86
CA VAL A 991 -7.84 -48.66 40.35
C VAL A 991 -7.46 -49.69 41.40
N GLU A 992 -6.32 -50.36 41.23
CA GLU A 992 -5.77 -51.31 42.19
C GLU A 992 -4.38 -50.84 42.63
N TRP A 993 -4.11 -50.84 43.93
CA TRP A 993 -2.88 -50.32 44.53
C TRP A 993 -1.98 -51.46 45.03
N LEU A 994 -0.69 -51.42 44.68
CA LEU A 994 0.30 -52.38 45.18
C LEU A 994 1.55 -51.65 45.68
N LYS A 995 1.83 -51.78 46.98
CA LYS A 995 3.01 -51.23 47.64
C LYS A 995 4.14 -52.26 47.63
N LEU A 996 5.23 -52.00 46.91
CA LEU A 996 6.48 -52.73 47.07
C LEU A 996 7.36 -51.96 48.06
N VAL A 997 7.65 -52.60 49.20
CA VAL A 997 8.61 -52.09 50.18
C VAL A 997 9.90 -52.89 49.96
N GLU A 998 10.95 -52.23 49.47
CA GLU A 998 12.31 -52.72 49.69
C GLU A 998 12.96 -51.85 50.78
N GLY A 999 13.23 -52.51 51.91
CA GLY A 999 14.07 -51.99 52.99
C GLY A 999 15.54 -52.34 52.77
N PRO A 1000 16.44 -51.92 53.68
CA PRO A 1000 17.88 -51.84 53.42
C PRO A 1000 18.57 -53.21 53.53
N THR A 1001 19.56 -53.42 52.67
CA THR A 1001 20.75 -54.23 52.98
C THR A 1001 21.96 -53.33 53.09
#